data_AF-A0A8V0YWV0-F1
#
_entry.id   AF-A0A8V0YWV0-F1
#
_cell.length_a   1.000
_cell.length_b   1.000
_cell.length_c   1.000
_cell.angle_alpha   90.00
_cell.angle_beta   90.00
_cell.angle_gamma   90.00
#
_symmetry.space_group_name_H-M   'P 1'
#
loop_
_entity.id
_entity.type
_entity.pdbx_description
1 polymer ?
#
loop_
_entity_poly.entity_id
_entity_poly.type
_entity_poly.pdbx_seq_one_letter_code
_entity_poly.pdbx_strand_id
1 'polypeptide(L)'
;MAAGRLEAAASRVAVLEEELRCLAEELSRCQADKEFVWSLWKRLQVSNPDLTQAISLAVEREKQKAEVKDRKVLEILQAKDNEIEILEQRLSGQQQEINNLIQRKIAVDEENACLKNEFSNLKQKFKDKSQELKDTEECAQKKEEQNRLVIKSLEEENKGLNACCADLLNDLEKLRKQEVQWKAEKCGSDARIKTLETNLTVAREQLKELSSKCSNLSSQLAVNQKELSQKECDMNRTKKELQELQNLYKQNIAHTTQQAQLIHQLQTLNTDTQKVLKEQEDVHTTETISYQKLYNELTLCFETLKTNEIQLQQRYTSLQDQLLGKDEKICQLQEQLQQAHDALNMLHQNSSCDLQTQETDELRAAHEKRKERLQMLQTNYSALKEQLKQWEEGDSRTASSRCRYQRADACQLCQEDFAAVWNELAFFKREHKKLLIEKLNLEEELDQMKVHQSVELLFKLSEDDGLKNSTPKKNMEASSDERLQKVEQLERRCKTIERAIRKQKEINKDLLKEKNDLKASLKLEKEDADTRERELEKLLSRICEIKKDNAELQLVIDDREKEAASLKRQVAEANRLRNENEDLLSQVEELTCLLGEAKAAATSGQCNCKITGTKVKLKAAKKKSSLGHHGAFLKQSIKVMSNVFENFHKDGWEDVSESSDSEIPAPESLEAVTMKIVQDIDLLPNRNKQQEKKQIQDGKKPCNTAHLEGKSQCYKKKNHSQKKDIEKKRKIHCVITAYPSFLRKVSRTKSRNTIFQNQGYSVTLLQETIKSLQQQIGVLLNEKKTAVSSVKEFKETNEKLTTQLRLADQRLQSSKLTIQVLTSNLAKWQQEKEDLQGKLKLREHLSQTAGKSEVTPAPSKNIDLEMKQLQCKLKNSNAEITKQSATIKSLKNEVQEKEDQVRELQAKISRLERDLNMKRHLIEDFRSRLKANQENEKACNESLESLQRKVKSLSEDCSNKKTAIDSLKQRLNVATKEKSHYEQMYHKAKDELEKKILRLSNLESKVIETEYAMTELETAASQQLHGLAKQSGQALETVQKKLLLANDKIEEFMTFVKALTREIHHSIQELRIKVKQAKKMEEARACKKGLSQESVQLAASILNVSTTDLEEILEVEDDEEAAQAKMESEKDKEWLLCIQKLLEAQFPFASYLLDAILAKLNEKKKLGEEYSFLMKRSLT
;
A
#
# COMPACT_ATOMS: atom_id res chain seq x y z
N MET A 1 -34.12 47.74 68.81
CA MET A 1 -34.91 48.97 69.07
C MET A 1 -35.40 49.13 70.51
N ALA A 2 -35.80 48.08 71.25
CA ALA A 2 -36.19 48.23 72.65
C ALA A 2 -34.98 48.46 73.59
N ALA A 3 -33.98 47.57 73.53
CA ALA A 3 -32.78 47.61 74.40
C ALA A 3 -32.08 48.99 74.44
N GLY A 4 -31.73 49.55 73.28
CA GLY A 4 -31.07 50.86 73.19
C GLY A 4 -31.86 52.06 73.75
N ARG A 5 -33.16 51.93 74.07
CA ARG A 5 -33.90 52.96 74.83
C ARG A 5 -33.75 52.80 76.34
N LEU A 6 -33.62 51.56 76.84
CA LEU A 6 -33.29 51.30 78.24
C LEU A 6 -31.85 51.73 78.54
N GLU A 7 -30.93 51.40 77.63
CA GLU A 7 -29.52 51.78 77.70
C GLU A 7 -29.34 53.30 77.70
N ALA A 8 -29.93 54.02 76.73
CA ALA A 8 -29.90 55.48 76.70
C ALA A 8 -30.63 56.14 77.89
N ALA A 9 -31.62 55.47 78.50
CA ALA A 9 -32.24 55.94 79.74
C ALA A 9 -31.29 55.76 80.94
N ALA A 10 -30.62 54.61 81.06
CA ALA A 10 -29.66 54.33 82.12
C ALA A 10 -28.45 55.29 82.07
N SER A 11 -27.87 55.52 80.88
CA SER A 11 -26.80 56.51 80.71
C SER A 11 -27.23 57.92 81.15
N ARG A 12 -28.48 58.30 80.88
CA ARG A 12 -29.03 59.61 81.26
C ARG A 12 -29.34 59.72 82.76
N VAL A 13 -29.68 58.62 83.44
CA VAL A 13 -29.78 58.58 84.90
C VAL A 13 -28.39 58.77 85.52
N ALA A 14 -27.38 58.04 85.06
CA ALA A 14 -26.01 58.16 85.57
C ALA A 14 -25.44 59.59 85.43
N VAL A 15 -25.73 60.29 84.32
CA VAL A 15 -25.35 61.71 84.16
C VAL A 15 -26.04 62.61 85.18
N LEU A 16 -27.33 62.39 85.45
CA LEU A 16 -28.08 63.17 86.45
C LEU A 16 -27.61 62.88 87.88
N GLU A 17 -27.21 61.65 88.19
CA GLU A 17 -26.60 61.28 89.47
C GLU A 17 -25.24 61.97 89.66
N GLU A 18 -24.44 62.08 88.59
CA GLU A 18 -23.16 62.79 88.59
C GLU A 18 -23.33 64.32 88.73
N GLU A 19 -24.31 64.92 88.03
CA GLU A 19 -24.68 66.33 88.18
C GLU A 19 -25.15 66.65 89.61
N LEU A 20 -26.00 65.80 90.20
CA LEU A 20 -26.42 65.92 91.60
C LEU A 20 -25.25 65.80 92.58
N ARG A 21 -24.30 64.90 92.32
CA ARG A 21 -23.09 64.75 93.13
C ARG A 21 -22.19 65.99 93.07
N CYS A 22 -21.94 66.52 91.86
CA CYS A 22 -21.20 67.76 91.67
C CYS A 22 -21.85 68.95 92.38
N LEU A 23 -23.19 69.08 92.29
CA LEU A 23 -23.93 70.13 92.99
C LEU A 23 -23.86 70.00 94.52
N ALA A 24 -23.87 68.77 95.07
CA ALA A 24 -23.69 68.53 96.50
C ALA A 24 -22.26 68.88 96.97
N GLU A 25 -21.24 68.55 96.18
CA GLU A 25 -19.84 68.93 96.44
C GLU A 25 -19.63 70.45 96.41
N GLU A 26 -20.21 71.15 95.43
CA GLU A 26 -20.14 72.62 95.32
C GLU A 26 -20.95 73.33 96.42
N LEU A 27 -22.11 72.80 96.81
CA LEU A 27 -22.87 73.27 97.97
C LEU A 27 -22.07 73.13 99.28
N SER A 28 -21.45 71.96 99.48
CA SER A 28 -20.57 71.69 100.63
C SER A 28 -19.39 72.66 100.68
N ARG A 29 -18.75 72.95 99.53
CA ARG A 29 -17.66 73.94 99.45
C ARG A 29 -18.14 75.37 99.76
N CYS A 30 -19.34 75.74 99.31
CA CYS A 30 -19.95 77.03 99.64
C CYS A 30 -20.29 77.14 101.14
N GLN A 31 -20.73 76.05 101.78
CA GLN A 31 -20.95 76.01 103.22
C GLN A 31 -19.63 76.14 103.99
N ALA A 32 -18.57 75.44 103.57
CA ALA A 32 -17.24 75.59 104.17
C ALA A 32 -16.68 77.02 104.02
N ASP A 33 -16.91 77.68 102.89
CA ASP A 33 -16.53 79.09 102.69
C ASP A 33 -17.35 80.05 103.56
N LYS A 34 -18.66 79.82 103.72
CA LYS A 34 -19.51 80.58 104.64
C LYS A 34 -19.02 80.47 106.09
N GLU A 35 -18.75 79.27 106.57
CA GLU A 35 -18.26 79.06 107.94
C GLU A 35 -16.83 79.59 108.13
N PHE A 36 -15.98 79.56 107.08
CA PHE A 36 -14.67 80.22 107.09
C PHE A 36 -14.81 81.75 107.23
N VAL A 37 -15.64 82.40 106.42
CA VAL A 37 -15.89 83.85 106.49
C VAL A 37 -16.48 84.25 107.84
N TRP A 38 -17.42 83.46 108.38
CA TRP A 38 -18.02 83.68 109.70
C TRP A 38 -17.00 83.54 110.84
N SER A 39 -16.12 82.53 110.77
CA SER A 39 -15.01 82.31 111.70
C SER A 39 -13.99 83.45 111.64
N LEU A 40 -13.65 83.93 110.44
CA LEU A 40 -12.72 85.04 110.23
C LEU A 40 -13.29 86.37 110.75
N TRP A 41 -14.55 86.68 110.43
CA TRP A 41 -15.28 87.84 110.93
C TRP A 41 -15.34 87.85 112.47
N LYS A 42 -15.64 86.70 113.08
CA LYS A 42 -15.69 86.57 114.55
C LYS A 42 -14.33 86.76 115.22
N ARG A 43 -13.21 86.42 114.56
CA ARG A 43 -11.85 86.74 115.05
C ARG A 43 -11.53 88.23 114.93
N LEU A 44 -11.96 88.87 113.84
CA LEU A 44 -11.74 90.31 113.59
C LEU A 44 -12.56 91.22 114.53
N GLN A 45 -13.61 90.70 115.20
CA GLN A 45 -14.37 91.43 116.22
C GLN A 45 -13.71 91.49 117.62
N VAL A 46 -12.60 90.78 117.85
CA VAL A 46 -11.88 90.84 119.14
C VAL A 46 -11.15 92.18 119.25
N SER A 47 -11.12 92.80 120.43
CA SER A 47 -10.68 94.19 120.66
C SER A 47 -9.26 94.54 120.19
N ASN A 48 -8.40 93.54 119.97
CA ASN A 48 -7.10 93.65 119.29
C ASN A 48 -6.94 92.41 118.37
N PRO A 49 -7.33 92.46 117.09
CA PRO A 49 -7.25 91.31 116.20
C PRO A 49 -5.89 91.24 115.50
N ASP A 50 -5.30 90.04 115.43
CA ASP A 50 -4.10 89.81 114.60
C ASP A 50 -4.48 89.79 113.11
N LEU A 51 -4.36 90.97 112.50
CA LEU A 51 -4.56 91.18 111.07
C LEU A 51 -3.60 90.36 110.20
N THR A 52 -2.38 90.07 110.69
CA THR A 52 -1.40 89.28 109.92
C THR A 52 -1.86 87.84 109.81
N GLN A 53 -2.20 87.21 110.95
CA GLN A 53 -2.76 85.85 110.95
C GLN A 53 -4.09 85.78 110.17
N ALA A 54 -4.96 86.79 110.30
CA ALA A 54 -6.21 86.84 109.55
C ALA A 54 -5.98 86.90 108.03
N ILE A 55 -5.04 87.73 107.55
CA ILE A 55 -4.67 87.82 106.14
C ILE A 55 -4.00 86.53 105.67
N SER A 56 -3.07 85.94 106.45
CA SER A 56 -2.44 84.65 106.09
C SER A 56 -3.46 83.52 105.93
N LEU A 57 -4.46 83.43 106.81
CA LEU A 57 -5.55 82.46 106.69
C LEU A 57 -6.43 82.71 105.47
N ALA A 58 -6.72 83.97 105.12
CA ALA A 58 -7.48 84.32 103.93
C ALA A 58 -6.71 84.00 102.63
N VAL A 59 -5.41 84.33 102.58
CA VAL A 59 -4.53 84.04 101.44
C VAL A 59 -4.37 82.53 101.24
N GLU A 60 -4.13 81.77 102.31
CA GLU A 60 -4.04 80.31 102.21
C GLU A 60 -5.39 79.68 101.81
N ARG A 61 -6.53 80.22 102.26
CA ARG A 61 -7.84 79.75 101.83
C ARG A 61 -8.12 80.04 100.35
N GLU A 62 -7.77 81.21 99.83
CA GLU A 62 -7.92 81.52 98.40
C GLU A 62 -6.91 80.76 97.53
N LYS A 63 -5.68 80.54 98.02
CA LYS A 63 -4.70 79.64 97.39
C LYS A 63 -5.25 78.22 97.26
N GLN A 64 -5.84 77.65 98.31
CA GLN A 64 -6.52 76.35 98.24
C GLN A 64 -7.68 76.34 97.23
N LYS A 65 -8.43 77.44 97.08
CA LYS A 65 -9.46 77.54 96.03
C LYS A 65 -8.87 77.62 94.62
N ALA A 66 -7.70 78.24 94.45
CA ALA A 66 -6.97 78.23 93.18
C ALA A 66 -6.46 76.81 92.87
N GLU A 67 -5.72 76.18 93.80
CA GLU A 67 -5.22 74.81 93.67
C GLU A 67 -6.33 73.80 93.35
N VAL A 68 -7.52 73.93 93.95
CA VAL A 68 -8.70 73.08 93.64
C VAL A 68 -9.33 73.41 92.27
N LYS A 69 -9.28 74.67 91.79
CA LYS A 69 -9.71 75.01 90.43
C LYS A 69 -8.73 74.45 89.40
N ASP A 70 -7.43 74.66 89.61
CA ASP A 70 -6.37 74.19 88.71
C ASP A 70 -6.36 72.66 88.65
N ARG A 71 -6.57 71.99 89.78
CA ARG A 71 -6.80 70.55 89.84
C ARG A 71 -8.05 70.11 89.05
N LYS A 72 -9.21 70.78 89.22
CA LYS A 72 -10.43 70.47 88.43
C LYS A 72 -10.21 70.72 86.93
N VAL A 73 -9.39 71.69 86.54
CA VAL A 73 -8.98 71.92 85.15
C VAL A 73 -8.06 70.81 84.64
N LEU A 74 -7.07 70.36 85.42
CA LEU A 74 -6.19 69.23 85.06
C LEU A 74 -6.97 67.91 84.95
N GLU A 75 -7.92 67.66 85.85
CA GLU A 75 -8.80 66.48 85.80
C GLU A 75 -9.73 66.52 84.58
N ILE A 76 -10.23 67.71 84.19
CA ILE A 76 -10.97 67.91 82.94
C ILE A 76 -10.09 67.70 81.70
N LEU A 77 -8.86 68.23 81.70
CA LEU A 77 -7.91 68.06 80.59
C LEU A 77 -7.55 66.58 80.42
N GLN A 78 -7.17 65.88 81.50
CA GLN A 78 -6.87 64.45 81.45
C GLN A 78 -8.09 63.61 80.99
N ALA A 79 -9.30 63.97 81.43
CA ALA A 79 -10.51 63.33 80.93
C ALA A 79 -10.74 63.58 79.42
N LYS A 80 -10.39 64.77 78.91
CA LYS A 80 -10.47 65.11 77.48
C LYS A 80 -9.37 64.46 76.65
N ASP A 81 -8.15 64.35 77.17
CA ASP A 81 -7.05 63.65 76.51
C ASP A 81 -7.37 62.15 76.38
N ASN A 82 -7.92 61.53 77.44
CA ASN A 82 -8.44 60.15 77.39
C ASN A 82 -9.60 59.99 76.38
N GLU A 83 -10.51 60.96 76.31
CA GLU A 83 -11.62 60.94 75.32
C GLU A 83 -11.10 61.10 73.88
N ILE A 84 -10.07 61.93 73.68
CA ILE A 84 -9.36 62.07 72.39
C ILE A 84 -8.68 60.75 72.02
N GLU A 85 -7.94 60.10 72.93
CA GLU A 85 -7.28 58.82 72.64
C GLU A 85 -8.31 57.75 72.22
N ILE A 86 -9.43 57.64 72.94
CA ILE A 86 -10.52 56.71 72.59
C ILE A 86 -11.11 57.04 71.20
N LEU A 87 -11.24 58.32 70.84
CA LEU A 87 -11.69 58.75 69.52
C LEU A 87 -10.65 58.47 68.42
N GLU A 88 -9.35 58.61 68.70
CA GLU A 88 -8.27 58.28 67.76
C GLU A 88 -8.11 56.77 67.54
N GLN A 89 -8.22 55.97 68.60
CA GLN A 89 -8.28 54.50 68.51
C GLN A 89 -9.51 54.06 67.69
N ARG A 90 -10.67 54.70 67.90
CA ARG A 90 -11.88 54.44 67.10
C ARG A 90 -11.74 54.86 65.64
N LEU A 91 -11.16 56.03 65.38
CA LEU A 91 -10.97 56.58 64.04
C LEU A 91 -9.95 55.75 63.24
N SER A 92 -8.85 55.33 63.85
CA SER A 92 -7.87 54.44 63.23
C SER A 92 -8.44 53.05 62.94
N GLY A 93 -9.24 52.48 63.84
CA GLY A 93 -10.01 51.26 63.58
C GLY A 93 -10.98 51.40 62.40
N GLN A 94 -11.74 52.50 62.34
CA GLN A 94 -12.63 52.79 61.21
C GLN A 94 -11.85 53.01 59.89
N GLN A 95 -10.70 53.69 59.93
CA GLN A 95 -9.83 53.87 58.77
C GLN A 95 -9.26 52.53 58.28
N GLN A 96 -8.92 51.60 59.18
CA GLN A 96 -8.50 50.25 58.82
C GLN A 96 -9.65 49.45 58.20
N GLU A 97 -10.88 49.56 58.73
CA GLU A 97 -12.06 48.93 58.11
C GLU A 97 -12.34 49.49 56.71
N ILE A 98 -12.25 50.80 56.53
CA ILE A 98 -12.37 51.48 55.22
C ILE A 98 -11.29 50.98 54.25
N ASN A 99 -10.03 50.87 54.69
CA ASN A 99 -8.94 50.33 53.86
C ASN A 99 -9.21 48.86 53.46
N ASN A 100 -9.68 48.04 54.40
CA ASN A 100 -10.05 46.64 54.16
C ASN A 100 -11.29 46.50 53.24
N LEU A 101 -12.20 47.47 53.24
CA LEU A 101 -13.33 47.56 52.30
C LEU A 101 -12.86 47.98 50.90
N ILE A 102 -11.94 48.94 50.81
CA ILE A 102 -11.36 49.40 49.53
C ILE A 102 -10.57 48.26 48.87
N GLN A 103 -9.73 47.51 49.62
CA GLN A 103 -9.00 46.36 49.08
C GLN A 103 -9.94 45.27 48.55
N ARG A 104 -10.98 44.91 49.32
CA ARG A 104 -12.02 43.97 48.85
C ARG A 104 -12.76 44.46 47.61
N LYS A 105 -13.05 45.77 47.53
CA LYS A 105 -13.66 46.38 46.34
C LYS A 105 -12.74 46.27 45.13
N ILE A 106 -11.44 46.56 45.27
CA ILE A 106 -10.46 46.45 44.19
C ILE A 106 -10.40 45.00 43.66
N ALA A 107 -10.29 44.01 44.54
CA ALA A 107 -10.27 42.60 44.14
C ALA A 107 -11.55 42.18 43.39
N VAL A 108 -12.72 42.67 43.82
CA VAL A 108 -14.00 42.44 43.14
C VAL A 108 -14.09 43.19 41.81
N ASP A 109 -13.58 44.42 41.70
CA ASP A 109 -13.53 45.18 40.45
C ASP A 109 -12.58 44.51 39.43
N GLU A 110 -11.48 43.91 39.89
CA GLU A 110 -10.54 43.10 39.10
C GLU A 110 -11.15 41.77 38.63
N GLU A 111 -11.86 41.04 39.51
CA GLU A 111 -12.60 39.83 39.16
C GLU A 111 -13.68 40.13 38.11
N ASN A 112 -14.46 41.21 38.31
CA ASN A 112 -15.44 41.67 37.33
C ASN A 112 -14.80 42.06 35.99
N ALA A 113 -13.60 42.65 35.98
CA ALA A 113 -12.87 42.93 34.76
C ALA A 113 -12.41 41.64 34.05
N CYS A 114 -11.97 40.62 34.81
CA CYS A 114 -11.63 39.30 34.28
C CYS A 114 -12.85 38.62 33.64
N LEU A 115 -13.95 38.48 34.39
CA LEU A 115 -15.20 37.87 33.92
C LEU A 115 -15.78 38.60 32.68
N LYS A 116 -15.64 39.92 32.62
CA LYS A 116 -16.04 40.74 31.45
C LYS A 116 -15.18 40.46 30.22
N ASN A 117 -13.89 40.20 30.39
CA ASN A 117 -12.99 39.76 29.32
C ASN A 117 -13.32 38.33 28.87
N GLU A 118 -13.57 37.41 29.80
CA GLU A 118 -14.01 36.04 29.48
C GLU A 118 -15.34 36.01 28.73
N PHE A 119 -16.34 36.77 29.18
CA PHE A 119 -17.63 36.89 28.49
C PHE A 119 -17.46 37.48 27.08
N SER A 120 -16.55 38.45 26.91
CA SER A 120 -16.21 39.02 25.59
C SER A 120 -15.55 37.98 24.68
N ASN A 121 -14.62 37.19 25.22
CA ASN A 121 -13.96 36.08 24.52
C ASN A 121 -14.95 34.95 24.15
N LEU A 122 -15.88 34.60 25.02
CA LEU A 122 -16.93 33.62 24.76
C LEU A 122 -17.92 34.12 23.69
N LYS A 123 -18.32 35.39 23.76
CA LYS A 123 -19.18 36.03 22.76
C LYS A 123 -18.51 36.08 21.38
N GLN A 124 -17.21 36.33 21.33
CA GLN A 124 -16.43 36.28 20.09
C GLN A 124 -16.32 34.85 19.55
N LYS A 125 -15.95 33.86 20.40
CA LYS A 125 -15.94 32.43 20.03
C LYS A 125 -17.30 31.94 19.50
N PHE A 126 -18.41 32.38 20.10
CA PHE A 126 -19.76 32.05 19.63
C PHE A 126 -20.04 32.64 18.25
N LYS A 127 -19.66 33.91 18.01
CA LYS A 127 -19.78 34.56 16.71
C LYS A 127 -18.94 33.86 15.64
N ASP A 128 -17.70 33.52 15.98
CA ASP A 128 -16.78 32.82 15.07
C ASP A 128 -17.30 31.42 14.72
N LYS A 129 -17.83 30.67 15.71
CA LYS A 129 -18.40 29.35 15.47
C LYS A 129 -19.73 29.40 14.72
N SER A 130 -20.53 30.45 14.92
CA SER A 130 -21.73 30.70 14.12
C SER A 130 -21.41 31.02 12.66
N GLN A 131 -20.33 31.76 12.39
CA GLN A 131 -19.84 31.99 11.03
C GLN A 131 -19.25 30.72 10.42
N GLU A 132 -18.46 29.94 11.16
CA GLU A 132 -17.92 28.65 10.71
C GLU A 132 -19.03 27.67 10.32
N LEU A 133 -20.10 27.59 11.13
CA LEU A 133 -21.27 26.77 10.82
C LEU A 133 -21.93 27.22 9.49
N LYS A 134 -22.16 28.53 9.32
CA LYS A 134 -22.72 29.10 8.10
C LYS A 134 -21.85 28.81 6.87
N ASP A 135 -20.53 28.93 6.99
CA ASP A 135 -19.59 28.63 5.92
C ASP A 135 -19.59 27.13 5.57
N THR A 136 -19.74 26.23 6.57
CA THR A 136 -19.90 24.79 6.30
C THR A 136 -21.25 24.46 5.68
N GLU A 137 -22.33 25.18 6.02
CA GLU A 137 -23.65 25.02 5.42
C GLU A 137 -23.66 25.47 3.95
N GLU A 138 -23.10 26.65 3.64
CA GLU A 138 -22.97 27.13 2.25
C GLU A 138 -22.06 26.20 1.42
N CYS A 139 -21.04 25.60 2.02
CA CYS A 139 -20.20 24.58 1.40
C CYS A 139 -20.95 23.26 1.15
N ALA A 140 -21.87 22.87 2.03
CA ALA A 140 -22.74 21.70 1.85
C ALA A 140 -23.76 21.95 0.73
N GLN A 141 -24.48 23.07 0.77
CA GLN A 141 -25.47 23.46 -0.25
C GLN A 141 -24.84 23.54 -1.66
N LYS A 142 -23.61 24.08 -1.78
CA LYS A 142 -22.88 24.10 -3.07
C LYS A 142 -22.54 22.69 -3.60
N LYS A 143 -22.24 21.74 -2.72
CA LYS A 143 -22.00 20.34 -3.10
C LYS A 143 -23.30 19.62 -3.46
N GLU A 144 -24.38 19.92 -2.75
CA GLU A 144 -25.71 19.39 -3.05
C GLU A 144 -26.20 19.87 -4.43
N GLU A 145 -26.02 21.15 -4.76
CA GLU A 145 -26.32 21.68 -6.10
C GLU A 145 -25.41 21.05 -7.18
N GLN A 146 -24.12 20.86 -6.91
CA GLN A 146 -23.22 20.14 -7.83
C GLN A 146 -23.68 18.69 -8.06
N ASN A 147 -24.06 17.98 -7.00
CA ASN A 147 -24.62 16.62 -7.11
C ASN A 147 -25.93 16.63 -7.91
N ARG A 148 -26.81 17.62 -7.70
CA ARG A 148 -28.07 17.79 -8.44
C ARG A 148 -27.83 18.01 -9.94
N LEU A 149 -26.80 18.76 -10.32
CA LEU A 149 -26.40 18.97 -11.71
C LEU A 149 -25.81 17.69 -12.34
N VAL A 150 -24.98 16.94 -11.60
CA VAL A 150 -24.45 15.64 -12.05
C VAL A 150 -25.57 14.61 -12.25
N ILE A 151 -26.53 14.53 -11.32
CA ILE A 151 -27.70 13.65 -11.44
C ILE A 151 -28.51 13.99 -12.71
N LYS A 152 -28.75 15.27 -13.01
CA LYS A 152 -29.43 15.67 -14.26
C LYS A 152 -28.67 15.25 -15.51
N SER A 153 -27.35 15.41 -15.54
CA SER A 153 -26.51 14.95 -16.66
C SER A 153 -26.64 13.44 -16.87
N LEU A 154 -26.59 12.66 -15.78
CA LEU A 154 -26.75 11.20 -15.83
C LEU A 154 -28.17 10.77 -16.22
N GLU A 155 -29.20 11.52 -15.82
CA GLU A 155 -30.56 11.29 -16.30
C GLU A 155 -30.71 11.58 -17.80
N GLU A 156 -30.06 12.62 -18.31
CA GLU A 156 -30.08 12.99 -19.74
C GLU A 156 -29.30 11.97 -20.59
N GLU A 157 -28.13 11.51 -20.13
CA GLU A 157 -27.39 10.39 -20.71
C GLU A 157 -28.22 9.10 -20.69
N ASN A 158 -28.88 8.79 -19.58
CA ASN A 158 -29.76 7.61 -19.48
C ASN A 158 -30.99 7.72 -20.40
N LYS A 159 -31.58 8.91 -20.56
CA LYS A 159 -32.65 9.15 -21.57
C LYS A 159 -32.13 8.91 -22.99
N GLY A 160 -30.93 9.37 -23.31
CA GLY A 160 -30.26 9.11 -24.60
C GLY A 160 -29.95 7.63 -24.85
N LEU A 161 -29.47 6.92 -23.84
CA LEU A 161 -29.22 5.47 -23.91
C LEU A 161 -30.53 4.68 -24.09
N ASN A 162 -31.60 5.04 -23.38
CA ASN A 162 -32.91 4.39 -23.56
C ASN A 162 -33.50 4.64 -24.95
N ALA A 163 -33.31 5.82 -25.54
CA ALA A 163 -33.68 6.08 -26.93
C ALA A 163 -32.88 5.19 -27.90
N CYS A 164 -31.55 5.10 -27.73
CA CYS A 164 -30.69 4.19 -28.51
C CYS A 164 -31.11 2.71 -28.37
N CYS A 165 -31.48 2.26 -27.16
CA CYS A 165 -32.03 0.93 -26.93
C CYS A 165 -33.38 0.71 -27.65
N ALA A 166 -34.26 1.73 -27.69
CA ALA A 166 -35.52 1.65 -28.43
C ALA A 166 -35.30 1.59 -29.95
N ASP A 167 -34.36 2.36 -30.49
CA ASP A 167 -33.98 2.31 -31.90
C ASP A 167 -33.36 0.95 -32.28
N LEU A 168 -32.48 0.41 -31.43
CA LEU A 168 -31.93 -0.94 -31.62
C LEU A 168 -33.00 -2.03 -31.55
N LEU A 169 -34.03 -1.90 -30.68
CA LEU A 169 -35.17 -2.81 -30.66
C LEU A 169 -36.02 -2.69 -31.92
N ASN A 170 -36.26 -1.47 -32.42
CA ASN A 170 -36.94 -1.23 -33.70
C ASN A 170 -36.17 -1.85 -34.87
N ASP A 171 -34.84 -1.73 -34.91
CA ASP A 171 -34.00 -2.32 -35.95
C ASP A 171 -33.93 -3.86 -35.85
N LEU A 172 -33.89 -4.41 -34.64
CA LEU A 172 -34.06 -5.86 -34.43
C LEU A 172 -35.43 -6.37 -34.91
N GLU A 173 -36.50 -5.57 -34.75
CA GLU A 173 -37.81 -5.95 -35.29
C GLU A 173 -37.91 -5.79 -36.82
N LYS A 174 -37.27 -4.78 -37.42
CA LYS A 174 -37.10 -4.68 -38.88
C LYS A 174 -36.34 -5.90 -39.41
N LEU A 175 -35.24 -6.30 -38.76
CA LEU A 175 -34.45 -7.48 -39.12
C LEU A 175 -35.26 -8.78 -38.94
N ARG A 176 -36.10 -8.91 -37.91
CA ARG A 176 -37.03 -10.05 -37.78
C ARG A 176 -38.09 -10.08 -38.88
N LYS A 177 -38.64 -8.92 -39.28
CA LYS A 177 -39.60 -8.83 -40.40
C LYS A 177 -38.94 -9.19 -41.73
N GLN A 178 -37.70 -8.75 -41.96
CA GLN A 178 -36.87 -9.22 -43.06
C GLN A 178 -36.56 -10.72 -42.95
N GLU A 179 -36.25 -11.27 -41.77
CA GLU A 179 -36.00 -12.70 -41.59
C GLU A 179 -37.25 -13.55 -41.92
N VAL A 180 -38.45 -13.07 -41.58
CA VAL A 180 -39.72 -13.70 -41.96
C VAL A 180 -39.94 -13.62 -43.48
N GLN A 181 -39.64 -12.48 -44.11
CA GLN A 181 -39.67 -12.35 -45.57
C GLN A 181 -38.66 -13.30 -46.23
N TRP A 182 -37.40 -13.33 -45.79
CA TRP A 182 -36.38 -14.28 -46.24
C TRP A 182 -36.77 -15.74 -46.01
N LYS A 183 -37.52 -16.06 -44.94
CA LYS A 183 -38.09 -17.40 -44.71
C LYS A 183 -39.20 -17.72 -45.72
N ALA A 184 -40.08 -16.77 -46.04
CA ALA A 184 -41.11 -16.95 -47.07
C ALA A 184 -40.50 -17.08 -48.48
N GLU A 185 -39.54 -16.22 -48.83
CA GLU A 185 -38.76 -16.30 -50.08
C GLU A 185 -37.91 -17.57 -50.13
N LYS A 186 -37.36 -18.03 -49.00
CA LYS A 186 -36.71 -19.34 -48.88
C LYS A 186 -37.71 -20.47 -49.07
N CYS A 187 -38.93 -20.42 -48.53
CA CYS A 187 -39.95 -21.45 -48.78
C CYS A 187 -40.43 -21.46 -50.24
N GLY A 188 -40.59 -20.30 -50.88
CA GLY A 188 -40.84 -20.22 -52.32
C GLY A 188 -39.66 -20.74 -53.15
N SER A 189 -38.44 -20.44 -52.72
CA SER A 189 -37.22 -21.00 -53.31
C SER A 189 -37.06 -22.49 -53.04
N ASP A 190 -37.53 -23.01 -51.91
CA ASP A 190 -37.51 -24.42 -51.50
C ASP A 190 -38.57 -25.23 -52.26
N ALA A 191 -39.72 -24.64 -52.56
CA ALA A 191 -40.70 -25.20 -53.51
C ALA A 191 -40.15 -25.21 -54.94
N ARG A 192 -39.43 -24.16 -55.36
CA ARG A 192 -38.71 -24.13 -56.65
C ARG A 192 -37.54 -25.10 -56.67
N ILE A 193 -36.82 -25.28 -55.56
CA ILE A 193 -35.77 -26.29 -55.39
C ILE A 193 -36.39 -27.67 -55.45
N LYS A 194 -37.49 -27.98 -54.77
CA LYS A 194 -38.22 -29.26 -54.90
C LYS A 194 -38.72 -29.52 -56.32
N THR A 195 -39.13 -28.48 -57.04
CA THR A 195 -39.47 -28.58 -58.48
C THR A 195 -38.22 -28.83 -59.32
N LEU A 196 -37.09 -28.20 -58.99
CA LEU A 196 -35.79 -28.45 -59.61
C LEU A 196 -35.16 -29.77 -59.15
N GLU A 197 -35.55 -30.34 -58.02
CA GLU A 197 -35.12 -31.64 -57.47
C GLU A 197 -35.93 -32.77 -58.08
N THR A 198 -37.24 -32.59 -58.30
CA THR A 198 -38.04 -33.49 -59.13
C THR A 198 -37.52 -33.48 -60.57
N ASN A 199 -37.29 -32.28 -61.14
CA ASN A 199 -36.64 -32.16 -62.44
C ASN A 199 -35.19 -32.68 -62.44
N LEU A 200 -34.42 -32.57 -61.34
CA LEU A 200 -33.10 -33.19 -61.19
C LEU A 200 -33.18 -34.68 -60.88
N THR A 201 -34.29 -35.25 -60.40
CA THR A 201 -34.47 -36.70 -60.30
C THR A 201 -34.83 -37.30 -61.65
N VAL A 202 -35.71 -36.64 -62.43
CA VAL A 202 -35.94 -36.98 -63.84
C VAL A 202 -34.66 -36.81 -64.65
N ALA A 203 -33.96 -35.69 -64.49
CA ALA A 203 -32.68 -35.45 -65.13
C ALA A 203 -31.53 -36.29 -64.53
N ARG A 204 -31.66 -36.87 -63.32
CA ARG A 204 -30.76 -37.91 -62.77
C ARG A 204 -31.11 -39.30 -63.28
N GLU A 205 -32.34 -39.58 -63.68
CA GLU A 205 -32.69 -40.82 -64.40
C GLU A 205 -32.16 -40.73 -65.83
N GLN A 206 -32.34 -39.57 -66.49
CA GLN A 206 -31.66 -39.24 -67.74
C GLN A 206 -30.13 -39.16 -67.57
N LEU A 207 -29.60 -38.72 -66.41
CA LEU A 207 -28.16 -38.80 -66.10
C LEU A 207 -27.70 -40.18 -65.62
N LYS A 208 -28.58 -41.12 -65.24
CA LYS A 208 -28.23 -42.54 -65.03
C LYS A 208 -28.20 -43.26 -66.37
N GLU A 209 -29.09 -42.92 -67.29
CA GLU A 209 -29.04 -43.39 -68.68
C GLU A 209 -27.84 -42.77 -69.42
N LEU A 210 -27.60 -41.46 -69.25
CA LEU A 210 -26.40 -40.79 -69.73
C LEU A 210 -25.16 -41.14 -68.91
N SER A 211 -25.26 -41.71 -67.70
CA SER A 211 -24.11 -42.24 -66.92
C SER A 211 -23.94 -43.75 -67.04
N SER A 212 -24.86 -44.50 -67.64
CA SER A 212 -24.57 -45.84 -68.18
C SER A 212 -23.92 -45.68 -69.55
N LYS A 213 -24.45 -44.78 -70.40
CA LYS A 213 -23.77 -44.31 -71.61
C LYS A 213 -22.42 -43.66 -71.29
N CYS A 214 -22.30 -42.80 -70.28
CA CYS A 214 -21.02 -42.25 -69.84
C CYS A 214 -20.21 -43.17 -68.94
N SER A 215 -20.73 -44.25 -68.37
CA SER A 215 -19.88 -45.33 -67.80
C SER A 215 -19.30 -46.18 -68.91
N ASN A 216 -20.02 -46.39 -70.02
CA ASN A 216 -19.50 -47.05 -71.20
C ASN A 216 -18.49 -46.14 -71.93
N LEU A 217 -18.84 -44.87 -72.17
CA LEU A 217 -17.92 -43.87 -72.72
C LEU A 217 -16.78 -43.53 -71.75
N SER A 218 -16.93 -43.67 -70.43
CA SER A 218 -15.82 -43.52 -69.46
C SER A 218 -15.07 -44.81 -69.18
N SER A 219 -15.59 -45.97 -69.60
CA SER A 219 -14.79 -47.19 -69.73
C SER A 219 -13.95 -47.10 -71.00
N GLN A 220 -14.53 -46.62 -72.11
CA GLN A 220 -13.77 -46.19 -73.28
C GLN A 220 -12.82 -45.03 -72.95
N LEU A 221 -13.21 -44.04 -72.14
CA LEU A 221 -12.32 -42.94 -71.75
C LEU A 221 -11.27 -43.44 -70.76
N ALA A 222 -11.53 -44.40 -69.87
CA ALA A 222 -10.51 -45.00 -69.03
C ALA A 222 -9.55 -45.91 -69.83
N VAL A 223 -10.02 -46.59 -70.87
CA VAL A 223 -9.17 -47.29 -71.86
C VAL A 223 -8.36 -46.27 -72.65
N ASN A 224 -8.97 -45.21 -73.17
CA ASN A 224 -8.30 -44.13 -73.90
C ASN A 224 -7.37 -43.30 -73.00
N GLN A 225 -7.63 -43.19 -71.69
CA GLN A 225 -6.79 -42.53 -70.69
C GLN A 225 -5.63 -43.44 -70.31
N LYS A 226 -5.83 -44.75 -70.24
CA LYS A 226 -4.74 -45.74 -70.15
C LYS A 226 -3.89 -45.70 -71.41
N GLU A 227 -4.48 -45.73 -72.59
CA GLU A 227 -3.78 -45.56 -73.86
C GLU A 227 -3.09 -44.19 -73.97
N LEU A 228 -3.69 -43.10 -73.49
CA LEU A 228 -3.06 -41.78 -73.47
C LEU A 228 -1.94 -41.73 -72.44
N SER A 229 -2.07 -42.38 -71.28
CA SER A 229 -0.97 -42.50 -70.31
C SER A 229 0.14 -43.42 -70.81
N GLN A 230 -0.19 -44.43 -71.61
CA GLN A 230 0.76 -45.31 -72.28
C GLN A 230 1.47 -44.55 -73.39
N LYS A 231 0.71 -43.88 -74.28
CA LYS A 231 1.21 -42.97 -75.32
C LYS A 231 1.94 -41.76 -74.74
N GLU A 232 1.67 -41.37 -73.49
CA GLU A 232 2.42 -40.33 -72.76
C GLU A 232 3.69 -40.90 -72.15
N CYS A 233 3.68 -42.12 -71.58
CA CYS A 233 4.88 -42.84 -71.19
C CYS A 233 5.78 -43.14 -72.39
N ASP A 234 5.21 -43.47 -73.55
CA ASP A 234 5.91 -43.73 -74.81
C ASP A 234 6.30 -42.42 -75.51
N MET A 235 5.53 -41.33 -75.38
CA MET A 235 5.95 -39.97 -75.75
C MET A 235 7.10 -39.50 -74.85
N ASN A 236 7.09 -39.83 -73.56
CA ASN A 236 8.15 -39.46 -72.63
C ASN A 236 9.37 -40.39 -72.76
N ARG A 237 9.19 -41.64 -73.21
CA ARG A 237 10.29 -42.52 -73.65
C ARG A 237 10.88 -42.01 -74.96
N THR A 238 10.08 -41.76 -75.99
CA THR A 238 10.56 -41.16 -77.25
C THR A 238 11.11 -39.75 -77.10
N LYS A 239 10.67 -38.95 -76.11
CA LYS A 239 11.35 -37.68 -75.73
C LYS A 239 12.69 -37.93 -75.03
N LYS A 240 12.83 -38.97 -74.21
CA LYS A 240 14.12 -39.38 -73.64
C LYS A 240 15.04 -39.91 -74.73
N GLU A 241 14.57 -40.82 -75.57
CA GLU A 241 15.27 -41.32 -76.75
C GLU A 241 15.63 -40.18 -77.71
N LEU A 242 14.76 -39.17 -77.91
CA LEU A 242 15.07 -37.97 -78.69
C LEU A 242 16.10 -37.07 -77.97
N GLN A 243 16.06 -36.96 -76.65
CA GLN A 243 17.04 -36.19 -75.88
C GLN A 243 18.40 -36.90 -75.84
N GLU A 244 18.41 -38.22 -75.77
CA GLU A 244 19.56 -39.12 -75.86
C GLU A 244 20.11 -39.09 -77.28
N LEU A 245 19.28 -39.18 -78.33
CA LEU A 245 19.67 -38.96 -79.73
C LEU A 245 20.18 -37.54 -79.95
N GLN A 246 19.62 -36.51 -79.32
CA GLN A 246 20.15 -35.14 -79.39
C GLN A 246 21.50 -35.02 -78.67
N ASN A 247 21.71 -35.77 -77.59
CA ASN A 247 22.98 -35.77 -76.85
C ASN A 247 24.04 -36.62 -77.58
N LEU A 248 23.67 -37.76 -78.15
CA LEU A 248 24.46 -38.55 -79.08
C LEU A 248 24.76 -37.78 -80.36
N TYR A 249 23.85 -36.93 -80.84
CA TYR A 249 24.08 -36.04 -81.98
C TYR A 249 25.02 -34.88 -81.62
N LYS A 250 24.93 -34.30 -80.42
CA LYS A 250 25.95 -33.36 -79.91
C LYS A 250 27.31 -34.03 -79.73
N GLN A 251 27.35 -35.26 -79.22
CA GLN A 251 28.57 -36.06 -79.12
C GLN A 251 29.10 -36.44 -80.50
N ASN A 252 28.23 -36.76 -81.47
CA ASN A 252 28.62 -37.04 -82.85
C ASN A 252 29.09 -35.75 -83.55
N ILE A 253 28.52 -34.58 -83.29
CA ILE A 253 29.08 -33.29 -83.73
C ILE A 253 30.46 -33.06 -83.08
N ALA A 254 30.63 -33.36 -81.79
CA ALA A 254 31.92 -33.24 -81.12
C ALA A 254 32.96 -34.21 -81.69
N HIS A 255 32.59 -35.47 -81.96
CA HIS A 255 33.42 -36.47 -82.61
C HIS A 255 33.67 -36.14 -84.09
N THR A 256 32.70 -35.56 -84.80
CA THR A 256 32.87 -35.03 -86.18
C THR A 256 33.79 -33.82 -86.16
N THR A 257 33.79 -33.01 -85.10
CA THR A 257 34.72 -31.89 -84.91
C THR A 257 36.12 -32.39 -84.57
N GLN A 258 36.25 -33.42 -83.73
CA GLN A 258 37.53 -34.12 -83.46
C GLN A 258 38.05 -34.84 -84.71
N GLN A 259 37.17 -35.46 -85.50
CA GLN A 259 37.50 -36.04 -86.80
C GLN A 259 37.86 -34.96 -87.81
N ALA A 260 37.21 -33.80 -87.83
CA ALA A 260 37.59 -32.67 -88.67
C ALA A 260 38.93 -32.06 -88.25
N GLN A 261 39.24 -32.02 -86.95
CA GLN A 261 40.56 -31.66 -86.43
C GLN A 261 41.63 -32.69 -86.81
N LEU A 262 41.33 -33.98 -86.72
CA LEU A 262 42.22 -35.06 -87.16
C LEU A 262 42.38 -35.08 -88.68
N ILE A 263 41.32 -34.80 -89.44
CA ILE A 263 41.35 -34.63 -90.91
C ILE A 263 42.16 -33.39 -91.25
N HIS A 264 42.07 -32.28 -90.50
CA HIS A 264 42.96 -31.13 -90.70
C HIS A 264 44.42 -31.46 -90.37
N GLN A 265 44.70 -32.21 -89.29
CA GLN A 265 46.06 -32.68 -88.99
C GLN A 265 46.61 -33.62 -90.06
N LEU A 266 45.79 -34.56 -90.55
CA LEU A 266 46.12 -35.45 -91.66
C LEU A 266 46.22 -34.70 -93.00
N GLN A 267 45.45 -33.63 -93.20
CA GLN A 267 45.56 -32.74 -94.37
C GLN A 267 46.84 -31.92 -94.30
N THR A 268 47.22 -31.38 -93.14
CA THR A 268 48.50 -30.70 -92.93
C THR A 268 49.66 -31.65 -93.18
N LEU A 269 49.64 -32.84 -92.55
CA LEU A 269 50.64 -33.89 -92.78
C LEU A 269 50.66 -34.35 -94.25
N ASN A 270 49.51 -34.42 -94.92
CA ASN A 270 49.44 -34.73 -96.35
C ASN A 270 49.92 -33.57 -97.23
N THR A 271 49.69 -32.30 -96.87
CA THR A 271 50.29 -31.16 -97.59
C THR A 271 51.80 -31.07 -97.36
N ASP A 272 52.29 -31.44 -96.17
CA ASP A 272 53.73 -31.55 -95.90
C ASP A 272 54.34 -32.73 -96.66
N THR A 273 53.65 -33.88 -96.71
CA THR A 273 54.06 -35.04 -97.51
C THR A 273 54.02 -34.74 -99.01
N GLN A 274 52.98 -34.06 -99.51
CA GLN A 274 52.89 -33.57 -100.88
C GLN A 274 53.93 -32.49 -101.17
N LYS A 275 54.34 -31.68 -100.19
CA LYS A 275 55.42 -30.70 -100.34
C LYS A 275 56.79 -31.40 -100.43
N VAL A 276 57.05 -32.42 -99.62
CA VAL A 276 58.27 -33.24 -99.72
C VAL A 276 58.28 -34.02 -101.03
N LEU A 277 57.17 -34.67 -101.41
CA LEU A 277 57.03 -35.33 -102.72
C LEU A 277 57.21 -34.33 -103.86
N LYS A 278 56.69 -33.10 -103.75
CA LYS A 278 56.87 -32.08 -104.77
C LYS A 278 58.30 -31.55 -104.83
N GLU A 279 58.97 -31.36 -103.69
CA GLU A 279 60.41 -31.04 -103.66
C GLU A 279 61.24 -32.18 -104.30
N GLN A 280 60.78 -33.43 -104.19
CA GLN A 280 61.36 -34.60 -104.85
C GLN A 280 61.01 -34.71 -106.35
N GLU A 281 59.80 -34.32 -106.76
CA GLU A 281 59.38 -34.14 -108.15
C GLU A 281 60.11 -32.96 -108.83
N ASP A 282 60.37 -31.87 -108.11
CA ASP A 282 61.17 -30.73 -108.58
C ASP A 282 62.64 -31.18 -108.80
N VAL A 283 63.20 -32.03 -107.94
CA VAL A 283 64.48 -32.70 -108.20
C VAL A 283 64.39 -33.61 -109.44
N HIS A 284 63.46 -34.56 -109.48
CA HIS A 284 63.34 -35.51 -110.60
C HIS A 284 62.97 -34.84 -111.93
N THR A 285 62.31 -33.67 -111.93
CA THR A 285 62.09 -32.88 -113.14
C THR A 285 63.33 -32.11 -113.56
N THR A 286 64.20 -31.64 -112.66
CA THR A 286 65.53 -31.13 -113.08
C THR A 286 66.40 -32.23 -113.69
N GLU A 287 66.36 -33.44 -113.15
CA GLU A 287 67.00 -34.63 -113.75
C GLU A 287 66.39 -34.93 -115.13
N THR A 288 65.05 -34.98 -115.23
CA THR A 288 64.33 -35.24 -116.50
C THR A 288 64.61 -34.15 -117.55
N ILE A 289 64.73 -32.88 -117.16
CA ILE A 289 65.13 -31.78 -118.06
C ILE A 289 66.56 -31.97 -118.56
N SER A 290 67.47 -32.55 -117.75
CA SER A 290 68.82 -32.90 -118.21
C SER A 290 68.81 -34.03 -119.24
N TYR A 291 68.02 -35.09 -119.00
CA TYR A 291 67.83 -36.18 -119.96
C TYR A 291 67.11 -35.73 -121.24
N GLN A 292 66.13 -34.83 -121.14
CA GLN A 292 65.42 -34.27 -122.29
C GLN A 292 66.33 -33.38 -123.15
N LYS A 293 67.28 -32.65 -122.55
CA LYS A 293 68.31 -31.94 -123.32
C LYS A 293 69.19 -32.90 -124.13
N LEU A 294 69.68 -33.97 -123.49
CA LEU A 294 70.47 -35.01 -124.16
C LEU A 294 69.68 -35.68 -125.31
N TYR A 295 68.39 -35.96 -125.09
CA TYR A 295 67.50 -36.50 -126.11
C TYR A 295 67.24 -35.52 -127.26
N ASN A 296 67.10 -34.22 -126.96
CA ASN A 296 66.92 -33.18 -127.97
C ASN A 296 68.18 -33.00 -128.84
N GLU A 297 69.38 -33.08 -128.25
CA GLU A 297 70.65 -33.06 -128.99
C GLU A 297 70.77 -34.29 -129.92
N LEU A 298 70.42 -35.48 -129.42
CA LEU A 298 70.36 -36.71 -130.24
C LEU A 298 69.33 -36.61 -131.38
N THR A 299 68.18 -35.99 -131.11
CA THR A 299 67.12 -35.75 -132.11
C THR A 299 67.56 -34.75 -133.18
N LEU A 300 68.32 -33.71 -132.81
CA LEU A 300 68.87 -32.73 -133.75
C LEU A 300 69.88 -33.37 -134.73
N CYS A 301 70.70 -34.31 -134.24
CA CYS A 301 71.59 -35.13 -135.07
C CYS A 301 70.82 -36.07 -136.02
N PHE A 302 69.65 -36.58 -135.60
CA PHE A 302 68.79 -37.40 -136.46
C PHE A 302 68.09 -36.58 -137.55
N GLU A 303 67.51 -35.43 -137.21
CA GLU A 303 66.84 -34.57 -138.20
C GLU A 303 67.81 -33.96 -139.21
N THR A 304 69.06 -33.63 -138.81
CA THR A 304 70.08 -33.19 -139.77
C THR A 304 70.43 -34.30 -140.78
N LEU A 305 70.58 -35.56 -140.36
CA LEU A 305 70.71 -36.71 -141.26
C LEU A 305 69.50 -36.82 -142.23
N LYS A 306 68.28 -36.72 -141.71
CA LYS A 306 67.04 -36.78 -142.49
C LYS A 306 66.89 -35.63 -143.50
N THR A 307 67.36 -34.41 -143.18
CA THR A 307 67.40 -33.31 -144.17
C THR A 307 68.38 -33.58 -145.33
N ASN A 308 69.48 -34.28 -145.09
CA ASN A 308 70.43 -34.66 -146.15
C ASN A 308 69.84 -35.72 -147.09
N GLU A 309 69.04 -36.67 -146.57
CA GLU A 309 68.29 -37.62 -147.38
C GLU A 309 67.26 -36.93 -148.28
N ILE A 310 66.50 -35.97 -147.73
CA ILE A 310 65.52 -35.18 -148.49
C ILE A 310 66.21 -34.37 -149.60
N GLN A 311 67.40 -33.79 -149.35
CA GLN A 311 68.17 -33.09 -150.39
C GLN A 311 68.62 -34.02 -151.54
N LEU A 312 68.89 -35.30 -151.27
CA LEU A 312 69.18 -36.28 -152.32
C LEU A 312 67.93 -36.61 -153.15
N GLN A 313 66.76 -36.75 -152.51
CA GLN A 313 65.48 -36.95 -153.21
C GLN A 313 65.06 -35.72 -154.05
N GLN A 314 65.33 -34.50 -153.58
CA GLN A 314 65.11 -33.26 -154.33
C GLN A 314 66.01 -33.15 -155.57
N ARG A 315 67.26 -33.64 -155.51
CA ARG A 315 68.14 -33.71 -156.69
C ARG A 315 67.65 -34.73 -157.73
N TYR A 316 67.06 -35.84 -157.29
CA TYR A 316 66.46 -36.83 -158.19
C TYR A 316 65.24 -36.27 -158.94
N THR A 317 64.31 -35.64 -158.21
CA THR A 317 63.11 -35.01 -158.81
C THR A 317 63.46 -33.85 -159.75
N SER A 318 64.42 -32.98 -159.38
CA SER A 318 64.86 -31.88 -160.27
C SER A 318 65.46 -32.36 -161.60
N LEU A 319 66.07 -33.55 -161.65
CA LEU A 319 66.54 -34.17 -162.90
C LEU A 319 65.38 -34.76 -163.73
N GLN A 320 64.29 -35.18 -163.09
CA GLN A 320 63.06 -35.62 -163.76
C GLN A 320 62.31 -34.42 -164.35
N ASP A 321 62.23 -33.29 -163.64
CA ASP A 321 61.65 -32.04 -164.14
C ASP A 321 62.42 -31.48 -165.35
N GLN A 322 63.76 -31.62 -165.38
CA GLN A 322 64.58 -31.24 -166.54
C GLN A 322 64.38 -32.14 -167.77
N LEU A 323 63.79 -33.31 -167.60
CA LEU A 323 63.36 -34.17 -168.71
C LEU A 323 62.00 -33.64 -169.24
N LEU A 324 61.01 -33.53 -168.35
CA LEU A 324 59.66 -33.05 -168.65
C LEU A 324 59.64 -31.64 -169.29
N GLY A 325 60.45 -30.72 -168.77
CA GLY A 325 60.57 -29.36 -169.29
C GLY A 325 61.17 -29.27 -170.70
N LYS A 326 61.85 -30.32 -171.19
CA LYS A 326 62.29 -30.39 -172.60
C LYS A 326 61.16 -30.85 -173.51
N ASP A 327 60.35 -31.81 -173.05
CA ASP A 327 59.13 -32.22 -173.77
C ASP A 327 58.13 -31.05 -173.84
N GLU A 328 57.92 -30.30 -172.75
CA GLU A 328 57.08 -29.09 -172.75
C GLU A 328 57.60 -27.99 -173.67
N LYS A 329 58.93 -27.78 -173.78
CA LYS A 329 59.46 -26.75 -174.70
C LYS A 329 59.41 -27.17 -176.16
N ILE A 330 59.42 -28.47 -176.45
CA ILE A 330 59.06 -29.00 -177.77
C ILE A 330 57.59 -28.64 -178.09
N CYS A 331 56.68 -28.71 -177.11
CA CYS A 331 55.28 -28.23 -177.28
C CYS A 331 55.17 -26.71 -177.39
N GLN A 332 55.89 -25.91 -176.59
CA GLN A 332 55.78 -24.43 -176.67
C GLN A 332 56.44 -23.84 -177.93
N LEU A 333 57.42 -24.53 -178.52
CA LEU A 333 57.92 -24.25 -179.87
C LEU A 333 56.90 -24.65 -180.96
N GLN A 334 55.85 -25.41 -180.65
CA GLN A 334 54.69 -25.61 -181.52
C GLN A 334 53.59 -24.56 -181.24
N GLU A 335 53.49 -24.02 -180.02
CA GLU A 335 52.31 -23.25 -179.58
C GLU A 335 52.48 -21.71 -179.57
N GLN A 336 53.61 -21.12 -179.17
CA GLN A 336 53.81 -19.65 -179.31
C GLN A 336 54.54 -19.22 -180.59
N LEU A 337 54.55 -20.16 -181.54
CA LEU A 337 54.23 -19.89 -182.95
C LEU A 337 52.82 -19.20 -183.13
N GLN A 338 52.09 -18.88 -182.02
CA GLN A 338 50.73 -18.30 -181.96
C GLN A 338 50.33 -17.16 -180.87
N GLN A 339 51.07 -16.63 -179.78
CA GLN A 339 50.52 -15.81 -178.52
C GLN A 339 51.40 -14.96 -177.33
N ALA A 340 50.99 -14.46 -175.99
CA ALA A 340 51.69 -13.64 -174.70
C ALA A 340 51.06 -13.18 -173.12
N HIS A 341 51.71 -12.61 -171.92
CA HIS A 341 51.21 -12.02 -170.43
C HIS A 341 52.06 -11.28 -169.09
N ASP A 342 51.55 -10.77 -167.80
CA ASP A 342 52.10 -9.81 -166.55
C ASP A 342 51.76 -9.78 -164.83
N ALA A 343 52.22 -8.87 -163.77
CA ALA A 343 52.01 -8.76 -162.12
C ALA A 343 52.35 -7.50 -160.97
N LEU A 344 52.18 -7.45 -159.50
CA LEU A 344 52.34 -6.27 -158.34
C LEU A 344 52.41 -6.36 -156.60
N ASN A 345 52.69 -5.35 -155.57
CA ASN A 345 52.70 -5.33 -153.91
C ASN A 345 52.77 -4.02 -152.77
N MET A 346 52.86 -4.01 -151.30
CA MET A 346 52.76 -2.86 -150.09
C MET A 346 53.24 -2.91 -148.42
N LEU A 347 53.19 -1.86 -147.38
CA LEU A 347 53.59 -1.80 -145.78
C LEU A 347 53.30 -0.59 -144.57
N HIS A 348 53.55 -0.60 -143.11
CA HIS A 348 53.48 0.53 -141.89
C HIS A 348 53.78 0.33 -140.19
N GLN A 349 54.00 1.31 -139.12
CA GLN A 349 54.08 1.25 -137.46
C GLN A 349 54.35 2.50 -136.28
N ASN A 350 54.28 2.47 -134.82
CA ASN A 350 54.65 3.53 -133.60
C ASN A 350 54.99 3.33 -131.91
N SER A 351 54.70 4.20 -130.77
CA SER A 351 55.49 4.54 -129.36
C SER A 351 55.01 5.19 -127.83
N SER A 352 55.70 5.22 -126.54
CA SER A 352 55.74 6.22 -125.21
C SER A 352 56.02 5.86 -123.53
N CYS A 353 56.44 6.72 -122.41
CA CYS A 353 56.52 6.56 -120.76
C CYS A 353 57.16 7.65 -119.57
N ASP A 354 57.04 7.66 -118.11
CA ASP A 354 57.73 8.53 -116.86
C ASP A 354 57.48 8.44 -115.13
N LEU A 355 58.26 9.06 -114.04
CA LEU A 355 58.01 9.69 -112.53
C LEU A 355 58.62 9.43 -110.91
N GLN A 356 58.91 10.44 -109.91
CA GLN A 356 58.82 10.72 -108.26
C GLN A 356 59.85 10.64 -106.87
N THR A 357 59.79 11.37 -105.59
CA THR A 357 60.60 11.31 -104.13
C THR A 357 60.37 12.27 -102.71
N GLN A 358 60.92 12.14 -101.35
CA GLN A 358 60.81 13.02 -99.96
C GLN A 358 61.78 13.03 -98.52
N GLU A 359 61.52 13.58 -97.18
CA GLU A 359 62.44 14.11 -95.91
C GLU A 359 62.16 14.02 -94.19
N THR A 360 62.92 14.52 -93.04
CA THR A 360 62.80 14.41 -91.42
C THR A 360 63.78 15.02 -90.23
N ASP A 361 64.57 16.12 -90.29
CA ASP A 361 65.87 16.21 -89.49
C ASP A 361 66.07 16.93 -88.11
N GLU A 362 65.28 17.91 -87.64
CA GLU A 362 65.66 18.73 -86.46
C GLU A 362 65.77 17.98 -85.11
N LEU A 363 64.92 16.97 -84.91
CA LEU A 363 64.90 16.15 -83.68
C LEU A 363 66.23 15.43 -83.41
N ARG A 364 67.02 15.16 -84.47
CA ARG A 364 68.32 14.50 -84.37
C ARG A 364 69.36 15.38 -83.65
N ALA A 365 69.31 16.70 -83.83
CA ALA A 365 70.25 17.65 -83.25
C ALA A 365 70.02 17.88 -81.74
N ALA A 366 68.76 17.84 -81.27
CA ALA A 366 68.43 18.02 -79.86
C ALA A 366 68.92 16.85 -78.97
N HIS A 367 69.00 15.64 -79.52
CA HIS A 367 69.34 14.43 -78.76
C HIS A 367 70.82 14.35 -78.37
N GLU A 368 71.74 14.80 -79.23
CA GLU A 368 73.20 14.71 -78.98
C GLU A 368 73.66 15.63 -77.85
N LYS A 369 73.17 16.88 -77.77
CA LYS A 369 73.50 17.80 -76.65
C LYS A 369 73.07 17.28 -75.27
N ARG A 370 72.15 16.30 -75.21
CA ARG A 370 71.78 15.60 -73.96
C ARG A 370 72.69 14.40 -73.68
N LYS A 371 73.22 13.75 -74.72
CA LYS A 371 74.13 12.61 -74.67
C LYS A 371 75.53 13.02 -74.19
N GLU A 372 76.06 14.17 -74.65
CA GLU A 372 77.32 14.76 -74.15
C GLU A 372 77.29 14.97 -72.63
N ARG A 373 76.18 15.50 -72.09
CA ARG A 373 75.99 15.68 -70.63
C ARG A 373 75.91 14.36 -69.87
N LEU A 374 75.41 13.30 -70.49
CA LEU A 374 75.22 12.01 -69.82
C LEU A 374 76.52 11.18 -69.78
N GLN A 375 77.28 11.16 -70.89
CA GLN A 375 78.55 10.42 -70.96
C GLN A 375 79.56 10.93 -69.94
N MET A 376 79.65 12.25 -69.71
CA MET A 376 80.49 12.85 -68.67
C MET A 376 80.05 12.51 -67.23
N LEU A 377 78.75 12.26 -67.00
CA LEU A 377 78.27 11.82 -65.68
C LEU A 377 78.55 10.32 -65.45
N GLN A 378 78.56 9.53 -66.53
CA GLN A 378 78.62 8.07 -66.45
C GLN A 378 80.03 7.50 -66.49
N THR A 379 81.02 8.19 -67.08
CA THR A 379 82.45 7.86 -66.89
C THR A 379 82.86 8.00 -65.42
N ASN A 380 82.34 9.02 -64.72
CA ASN A 380 82.50 9.15 -63.26
C ASN A 380 81.86 7.99 -62.48
N TYR A 381 80.80 7.36 -63.02
CA TYR A 381 80.17 6.19 -62.37
C TYR A 381 80.98 4.89 -62.53
N SER A 382 81.86 4.78 -63.53
CA SER A 382 82.80 3.64 -63.61
C SER A 382 83.74 3.59 -62.42
N ALA A 383 84.16 4.75 -61.86
CA ALA A 383 84.92 4.80 -60.61
C ALA A 383 84.13 4.27 -59.40
N LEU A 384 82.79 4.28 -59.46
CA LEU A 384 81.92 3.65 -58.47
C LEU A 384 81.77 2.15 -58.71
N LYS A 385 81.60 1.71 -59.96
CA LYS A 385 81.39 0.29 -60.27
C LYS A 385 82.67 -0.56 -60.13
N GLU A 386 83.85 0.04 -60.31
CA GLU A 386 85.14 -0.57 -59.96
C GLU A 386 85.29 -0.81 -58.43
N GLN A 387 84.43 -0.24 -57.57
CA GLN A 387 84.31 -0.62 -56.16
C GLN A 387 83.32 -1.78 -55.92
N LEU A 388 82.27 -1.91 -56.73
CA LEU A 388 81.36 -3.08 -56.66
C LEU A 388 82.01 -4.39 -57.14
N LYS A 389 83.21 -4.28 -57.74
CA LYS A 389 84.20 -5.34 -57.95
C LYS A 389 84.56 -6.15 -56.69
N GLN A 390 84.17 -5.72 -55.49
CA GLN A 390 84.71 -6.26 -54.22
C GLN A 390 83.66 -6.85 -53.26
N TRP A 391 82.41 -7.10 -53.70
CA TRP A 391 81.34 -7.57 -52.79
C TRP A 391 80.56 -8.82 -53.22
N GLU A 392 80.35 -9.09 -54.51
CA GLU A 392 79.61 -10.29 -54.97
C GLU A 392 80.44 -11.26 -55.83
N GLU A 393 81.74 -10.98 -56.01
CA GLU A 393 82.72 -12.00 -56.40
C GLU A 393 83.10 -12.86 -55.18
N GLY A 394 82.37 -13.95 -54.93
CA GLY A 394 82.90 -15.06 -54.12
C GLY A 394 81.96 -15.69 -53.09
N ASP A 395 81.26 -16.74 -53.51
CA ASP A 395 81.66 -18.06 -52.99
C ASP A 395 81.65 -19.10 -54.15
N SER A 396 82.53 -20.10 -54.11
CA SER A 396 82.80 -20.99 -55.25
C SER A 396 83.64 -22.23 -54.89
N ARG A 397 83.45 -23.31 -55.67
CA ARG A 397 84.20 -24.60 -55.62
C ARG A 397 83.81 -25.46 -54.38
N THR A 398 84.01 -26.79 -54.28
CA THR A 398 84.63 -27.79 -55.19
C THR A 398 84.14 -29.23 -54.89
N ALA A 399 84.33 -30.15 -55.85
CA ALA A 399 84.76 -31.57 -55.68
C ALA A 399 83.79 -32.70 -55.17
N SER A 400 83.65 -33.70 -56.06
CA SER A 400 83.84 -35.15 -55.82
C SER A 400 82.85 -36.06 -55.04
N SER A 401 82.16 -36.88 -55.84
CA SER A 401 82.20 -38.37 -55.82
C SER A 401 81.09 -39.25 -55.16
N ARG A 402 80.32 -39.91 -56.05
CA ARG A 402 79.84 -41.32 -56.06
C ARG A 402 78.82 -41.89 -55.03
N CYS A 403 77.66 -42.25 -55.59
CA CYS A 403 77.02 -43.59 -55.56
C CYS A 403 76.01 -43.98 -54.43
N ARG A 404 74.92 -44.68 -54.84
CA ARG A 404 74.05 -45.55 -54.02
C ARG A 404 73.45 -46.70 -54.87
N TYR A 405 73.24 -47.86 -54.24
CA TYR A 405 72.57 -49.11 -54.69
C TYR A 405 72.05 -49.83 -53.40
N GLN A 406 71.06 -50.72 -53.35
CA GLN A 406 69.84 -50.98 -54.15
C GLN A 406 68.77 -51.72 -53.28
N ARG A 407 67.83 -52.49 -53.85
CA ARG A 407 66.58 -53.04 -53.22
C ARG A 407 66.54 -54.60 -53.20
N ALA A 408 65.97 -55.24 -52.17
CA ALA A 408 65.42 -56.63 -52.18
C ALA A 408 64.47 -56.93 -50.97
N ASP A 409 63.77 -58.08 -50.92
CA ASP A 409 62.71 -58.44 -49.93
C ASP A 409 62.55 -59.98 -49.66
N ALA A 410 61.65 -60.35 -48.73
CA ALA A 410 61.35 -61.60 -47.96
C ALA A 410 61.22 -62.99 -48.70
N CYS A 411 61.04 -64.17 -48.04
CA CYS A 411 60.70 -64.53 -46.62
C CYS A 411 61.50 -65.77 -46.08
N GLN A 412 61.05 -66.91 -45.49
CA GLN A 412 59.75 -67.57 -45.19
C GLN A 412 59.91 -68.74 -44.15
N LEU A 413 58.79 -69.37 -43.70
CA LEU A 413 58.59 -70.72 -43.08
C LEU A 413 59.07 -71.06 -41.63
N CYS A 414 58.13 -71.32 -40.71
CA CYS A 414 58.16 -72.42 -39.72
C CYS A 414 56.80 -72.61 -38.98
N GLN A 415 56.52 -73.81 -38.46
CA GLN A 415 55.51 -74.13 -37.43
C GLN A 415 56.25 -74.51 -36.12
N GLU A 416 55.78 -74.34 -34.88
CA GLU A 416 54.64 -73.58 -34.34
C GLU A 416 54.39 -72.29 -35.11
N ASP A 417 53.13 -71.94 -35.40
CA ASP A 417 52.91 -70.80 -36.28
C ASP A 417 53.38 -69.51 -35.60
N PHE A 418 54.46 -68.96 -36.14
CA PHE A 418 54.93 -67.64 -35.79
C PHE A 418 53.78 -66.64 -35.85
N ALA A 419 52.75 -66.80 -36.69
CA ALA A 419 51.54 -65.96 -36.68
C ALA A 419 50.77 -65.90 -35.34
N ALA A 420 50.99 -66.77 -34.36
CA ALA A 420 50.41 -66.64 -33.01
C ALA A 420 51.28 -65.75 -32.11
N VAL A 421 52.54 -66.14 -31.87
CA VAL A 421 53.51 -65.36 -31.08
C VAL A 421 53.91 -64.06 -31.79
N TRP A 422 53.72 -63.94 -33.10
CA TRP A 422 53.76 -62.70 -33.89
C TRP A 422 52.39 -62.09 -34.15
N ASN A 423 51.24 -62.69 -33.80
CA ASN A 423 50.06 -61.84 -33.56
C ASN A 423 50.14 -61.19 -32.19
N GLU A 424 50.77 -61.79 -31.18
CA GLU A 424 51.12 -61.07 -29.96
C GLU A 424 52.34 -60.17 -30.15
N LEU A 425 53.43 -60.58 -30.80
CA LEU A 425 54.58 -59.70 -31.07
C LEU A 425 54.31 -58.70 -32.21
N ALA A 426 53.30 -58.88 -33.06
CA ALA A 426 52.78 -57.81 -33.93
C ALA A 426 51.54 -57.11 -33.36
N PHE A 427 50.92 -57.61 -32.29
CA PHE A 427 50.10 -56.77 -31.41
C PHE A 427 51.05 -55.86 -30.66
N PHE A 428 51.95 -56.36 -29.81
CA PHE A 428 52.99 -55.56 -29.16
C PHE A 428 53.94 -54.81 -30.12
N LYS A 429 54.20 -55.19 -31.39
CA LYS A 429 54.85 -54.29 -32.37
C LYS A 429 53.89 -53.33 -33.07
N ARG A 430 52.58 -53.59 -33.18
CA ARG A 430 51.60 -52.57 -33.62
C ARG A 430 51.32 -51.59 -32.48
N GLU A 431 51.26 -52.06 -31.25
CA GLU A 431 51.04 -51.30 -30.02
C GLU A 431 52.34 -50.61 -29.58
N HIS A 432 53.53 -51.18 -29.78
CA HIS A 432 54.80 -50.44 -29.66
C HIS A 432 55.07 -49.56 -30.89
N LYS A 433 54.56 -49.85 -32.10
CA LYS A 433 54.56 -48.84 -33.18
C LYS A 433 53.54 -47.74 -32.92
N LYS A 434 52.37 -48.05 -32.37
CA LYS A 434 51.32 -47.11 -32.03
C LYS A 434 51.70 -46.31 -30.78
N LEU A 435 52.40 -46.88 -29.81
CA LEU A 435 53.02 -46.18 -28.68
C LEU A 435 54.35 -45.53 -29.06
N LEU A 436 55.01 -45.91 -30.15
CA LEU A 436 56.15 -45.16 -30.71
C LEU A 436 55.69 -44.06 -31.67
N ILE A 437 54.52 -44.19 -32.28
CA ILE A 437 53.83 -43.13 -33.06
C ILE A 437 53.02 -42.24 -32.12
N GLU A 438 52.46 -42.73 -31.01
CA GLU A 438 51.88 -41.90 -29.95
C GLU A 438 53.01 -41.31 -29.11
N LYS A 439 54.15 -41.99 -28.87
CA LYS A 439 55.34 -41.33 -28.29
C LYS A 439 55.97 -40.36 -29.28
N LEU A 440 56.02 -40.63 -30.59
CA LEU A 440 56.52 -39.67 -31.57
C LEU A 440 55.51 -38.57 -31.89
N ASN A 441 54.20 -38.79 -31.71
CA ASN A 441 53.16 -37.76 -31.74
C ASN A 441 53.03 -37.03 -30.39
N LEU A 442 53.49 -37.60 -29.27
CA LEU A 442 53.59 -36.94 -27.96
C LEU A 442 54.99 -36.35 -27.74
N GLU A 443 55.98 -36.71 -28.54
CA GLU A 443 57.26 -36.01 -28.71
C GLU A 443 57.12 -34.96 -29.81
N GLU A 444 56.31 -35.16 -30.86
CA GLU A 444 55.86 -34.09 -31.76
C GLU A 444 54.78 -33.25 -31.12
N GLU A 445 53.96 -33.69 -30.16
CA GLU A 445 53.12 -32.81 -29.35
C GLU A 445 53.87 -32.25 -28.15
N LEU A 446 54.94 -32.87 -27.62
CA LEU A 446 55.85 -32.19 -26.69
C LEU A 446 56.84 -31.28 -27.40
N ASP A 447 57.12 -31.46 -28.69
CA ASP A 447 57.94 -30.57 -29.50
C ASP A 447 57.09 -29.57 -30.27
N GLN A 448 55.81 -29.84 -30.55
CA GLN A 448 54.83 -28.79 -30.85
C GLN A 448 54.43 -28.05 -29.58
N MET A 449 54.37 -28.66 -28.39
CA MET A 449 54.17 -27.92 -27.13
C MET A 449 55.46 -27.30 -26.58
N LYS A 450 56.66 -27.77 -26.95
CA LYS A 450 57.92 -27.03 -26.73
C LYS A 450 58.17 -26.01 -27.82
N VAL A 451 57.68 -26.17 -29.06
CA VAL A 451 57.67 -25.09 -30.06
C VAL A 451 56.56 -24.10 -29.75
N HIS A 452 55.41 -24.49 -29.22
CA HIS A 452 54.44 -23.53 -28.67
C HIS A 452 55.03 -22.90 -27.40
N GLN A 453 55.58 -23.65 -26.44
CA GLN A 453 56.18 -23.08 -25.23
C GLN A 453 57.51 -22.36 -25.46
N SER A 454 58.22 -22.51 -26.60
CA SER A 454 59.44 -21.74 -26.92
C SER A 454 59.24 -20.70 -28.01
N VAL A 455 58.27 -20.83 -28.92
CA VAL A 455 57.76 -19.68 -29.67
C VAL A 455 56.95 -18.79 -28.71
N GLU A 456 56.36 -19.32 -27.64
CA GLU A 456 55.69 -18.51 -26.60
C GLU A 456 56.64 -18.05 -25.48
N LEU A 457 57.71 -18.76 -25.08
CA LEU A 457 58.72 -18.28 -24.09
C LEU A 457 60.06 -17.78 -24.68
N LEU A 458 60.19 -17.74 -26.01
CA LEU A 458 61.22 -16.95 -26.71
C LEU A 458 60.59 -15.79 -27.50
N PHE A 459 59.25 -15.72 -27.59
CA PHE A 459 58.53 -14.46 -27.89
C PHE A 459 58.13 -13.74 -26.61
N LYS A 460 57.54 -14.41 -25.62
CA LYS A 460 57.53 -13.85 -24.26
C LYS A 460 58.95 -13.93 -23.75
N LEU A 461 59.66 -12.82 -23.93
CA LEU A 461 59.88 -11.87 -22.83
C LEU A 461 60.86 -10.73 -23.20
N SER A 462 61.54 -10.77 -24.35
CA SER A 462 62.22 -9.63 -25.00
C SER A 462 62.45 -9.90 -26.50
N GLU A 463 62.12 -9.02 -27.46
CA GLU A 463 61.80 -7.58 -27.42
C GLU A 463 60.91 -7.08 -26.26
N ASP A 464 61.32 -6.10 -25.45
CA ASP A 464 62.69 -5.65 -25.13
C ASP A 464 62.69 -5.00 -23.74
N ASP A 465 63.84 -4.98 -23.07
CA ASP A 465 64.25 -3.85 -22.22
C ASP A 465 65.77 -3.88 -22.03
N GLY A 466 66.38 -2.74 -21.74
CA GLY A 466 67.76 -2.69 -21.26
C GLY A 466 68.82 -2.80 -22.35
N LEU A 467 68.62 -2.14 -23.49
CA LEU A 467 69.70 -1.67 -24.38
C LEU A 467 70.92 -1.21 -23.57
N LYS A 468 72.06 -1.90 -23.71
CA LYS A 468 73.37 -1.39 -23.29
C LYS A 468 74.42 -1.59 -24.38
N ASN A 469 74.32 -0.73 -25.39
CA ASN A 469 75.36 -0.51 -26.38
C ASN A 469 75.60 -1.75 -27.29
N SER A 470 74.51 -2.46 -27.60
CA SER A 470 74.39 -3.78 -28.26
C SER A 470 73.99 -4.93 -27.32
N THR A 471 73.38 -5.95 -27.93
CA THR A 471 73.13 -7.35 -27.51
C THR A 471 73.89 -7.93 -26.28
N PRO A 472 73.32 -8.90 -25.51
CA PRO A 472 72.05 -9.64 -25.68
C PRO A 472 71.18 -9.78 -24.39
N LYS A 473 70.16 -10.65 -24.43
CA LYS A 473 69.48 -11.30 -23.28
C LYS A 473 68.74 -10.36 -22.29
N LYS A 474 67.42 -10.21 -22.49
CA LYS A 474 66.54 -9.62 -21.46
C LYS A 474 65.15 -10.24 -21.31
N ASN A 475 64.97 -11.47 -21.79
CA ASN A 475 63.71 -12.23 -21.72
C ASN A 475 63.25 -12.54 -20.26
N MET A 476 62.72 -11.53 -19.53
CA MET A 476 61.91 -11.72 -18.31
C MET A 476 60.69 -10.79 -18.11
N GLU A 477 60.51 -9.67 -18.85
CA GLU A 477 59.51 -8.62 -18.52
C GLU A 477 58.02 -8.94 -18.86
N ALA A 478 57.62 -9.02 -20.14
CA ALA A 478 56.21 -9.05 -20.63
C ALA A 478 55.24 -10.13 -20.07
N SER A 479 55.71 -11.16 -19.37
CA SER A 479 54.91 -12.21 -18.70
C SER A 479 54.78 -11.95 -17.21
N SER A 480 55.71 -11.16 -16.64
CA SER A 480 55.40 -10.29 -15.52
C SER A 480 54.27 -9.36 -15.92
N ASP A 481 54.29 -8.72 -17.10
CA ASP A 481 53.19 -7.83 -17.53
C ASP A 481 51.86 -8.56 -17.79
N GLU A 482 51.85 -9.75 -18.40
CA GLU A 482 50.61 -10.53 -18.52
C GLU A 482 50.06 -10.92 -17.13
N ARG A 483 50.94 -11.33 -16.21
CA ARG A 483 50.57 -11.64 -14.81
C ARG A 483 50.18 -10.38 -14.04
N LEU A 484 50.82 -9.25 -14.24
CA LEU A 484 50.53 -7.95 -13.64
C LEU A 484 49.23 -7.40 -14.17
N GLN A 485 48.93 -7.49 -15.47
CA GLN A 485 47.65 -7.11 -16.06
C GLN A 485 46.52 -8.00 -15.53
N LYS A 486 46.77 -9.29 -15.28
CA LYS A 486 45.80 -10.22 -14.68
C LYS A 486 45.64 -10.00 -13.17
N VAL A 487 46.73 -9.70 -12.45
CA VAL A 487 46.72 -9.25 -11.04
C VAL A 487 46.01 -7.90 -10.92
N GLU A 488 46.22 -6.96 -11.83
CA GLU A 488 45.57 -5.66 -11.90
C GLU A 488 44.10 -5.79 -12.35
N GLN A 489 43.75 -6.77 -13.19
CA GLN A 489 42.35 -7.12 -13.47
C GLN A 489 41.67 -7.69 -12.22
N LEU A 490 42.35 -8.57 -11.47
CA LEU A 490 41.88 -9.06 -10.17
C LEU A 490 41.83 -7.93 -9.13
N GLU A 491 42.77 -7.00 -9.13
CA GLU A 491 42.82 -5.86 -8.22
C GLU A 491 41.74 -4.83 -8.58
N ARG A 492 41.47 -4.58 -9.86
CA ARG A 492 40.29 -3.83 -10.34
C ARG A 492 38.99 -4.51 -9.89
N ARG A 493 38.91 -5.84 -9.92
CA ARG A 493 37.77 -6.61 -9.39
C ARG A 493 37.67 -6.50 -7.86
N CYS A 494 38.76 -6.66 -7.11
CA CYS A 494 38.81 -6.47 -5.66
C CYS A 494 38.44 -5.04 -5.26
N LYS A 495 39.05 -4.01 -5.86
CA LYS A 495 38.68 -2.59 -5.72
C LYS A 495 37.22 -2.33 -6.08
N THR A 496 36.59 -3.12 -6.95
CA THR A 496 35.15 -3.04 -7.28
C THR A 496 34.29 -3.73 -6.23
N ILE A 497 34.68 -4.92 -5.76
CA ILE A 497 34.04 -5.66 -4.67
C ILE A 497 34.13 -4.88 -3.36
N GLU A 498 35.27 -4.28 -3.03
CA GLU A 498 35.44 -3.36 -1.91
C GLU A 498 34.56 -2.12 -2.03
N ARG A 499 34.39 -1.55 -3.23
CA ARG A 499 33.45 -0.44 -3.45
C ARG A 499 32.01 -0.90 -3.26
N ALA A 500 31.67 -2.13 -3.65
CA ALA A 500 30.36 -2.73 -3.37
C ALA A 500 30.16 -3.01 -1.87
N ILE A 501 31.16 -3.56 -1.16
CA ILE A 501 31.13 -3.81 0.29
C ILE A 501 31.05 -2.48 1.06
N ARG A 502 31.77 -1.43 0.63
CA ARG A 502 31.68 -0.09 1.23
C ARG A 502 30.29 0.51 1.03
N LYS A 503 29.72 0.41 -0.17
CA LYS A 503 28.32 0.79 -0.43
C LYS A 503 27.33 -0.02 0.42
N GLN A 504 27.50 -1.33 0.51
CA GLN A 504 26.62 -2.20 1.32
C GLN A 504 26.76 -1.92 2.81
N LYS A 505 27.94 -1.56 3.32
CA LYS A 505 28.13 -1.13 4.71
C LYS A 505 27.41 0.18 5.01
N GLU A 506 27.46 1.16 4.11
CA GLU A 506 26.72 2.42 4.30
C GLU A 506 25.19 2.19 4.16
N ILE A 507 24.75 1.39 3.19
CA ILE A 507 23.33 0.96 3.07
C ILE A 507 22.87 0.24 4.34
N ASN A 508 23.65 -0.70 4.89
CA ASN A 508 23.30 -1.40 6.13
C ASN A 508 23.25 -0.47 7.35
N LYS A 509 24.08 0.59 7.36
CA LYS A 509 24.12 1.63 8.40
C LYS A 509 22.94 2.59 8.27
N ASP A 510 22.52 2.93 7.06
CA ASP A 510 21.33 3.74 6.80
C ASP A 510 20.04 2.94 7.10
N LEU A 511 19.95 1.68 6.69
CA LEU A 511 18.89 0.75 7.10
C LEU A 511 18.85 0.56 8.62
N LEU A 512 19.98 0.66 9.33
CA LEU A 512 20.02 0.62 10.79
C LEU A 512 19.50 1.92 11.43
N LYS A 513 19.74 3.09 10.81
CA LYS A 513 19.08 4.35 11.20
C LYS A 513 17.57 4.25 10.97
N GLU A 514 17.14 3.91 9.75
CA GLU A 514 15.73 3.75 9.40
C GLU A 514 15.02 2.74 10.32
N LYS A 515 15.66 1.62 10.68
CA LYS A 515 15.14 0.67 11.67
C LYS A 515 14.97 1.29 13.06
N ASN A 516 15.88 2.15 13.49
CA ASN A 516 15.79 2.85 14.78
C ASN A 516 14.74 3.98 14.74
N ASP A 517 14.65 4.72 13.64
CA ASP A 517 13.65 5.78 13.42
C ASP A 517 12.24 5.20 13.31
N LEU A 518 12.07 4.05 12.64
CA LEU A 518 10.84 3.26 12.63
C LEU A 518 10.52 2.69 14.02
N LYS A 519 11.52 2.25 14.80
CA LYS A 519 11.31 1.79 16.18
C LYS A 519 10.88 2.95 17.11
N ALA A 520 11.42 4.14 16.93
CA ALA A 520 11.00 5.35 17.63
C ALA A 520 9.58 5.77 17.22
N SER A 521 9.28 5.75 15.92
CA SER A 521 7.95 6.03 15.37
C SER A 521 6.90 5.03 15.89
N LEU A 522 7.23 3.73 15.96
CA LEU A 522 6.37 2.69 16.53
C LEU A 522 6.13 2.88 18.03
N LYS A 523 7.11 3.41 18.78
CA LYS A 523 6.94 3.74 20.19
C LYS A 523 6.01 4.95 20.36
N LEU A 524 6.17 5.98 19.53
CA LEU A 524 5.31 7.16 19.53
C LEU A 524 3.86 6.81 19.14
N GLU A 525 3.66 6.00 18.10
CA GLU A 525 2.33 5.53 17.67
C GLU A 525 1.64 4.68 18.75
N LYS A 526 2.41 3.91 19.54
CA LYS A 526 1.88 3.23 20.72
C LYS A 526 1.48 4.21 21.81
N GLU A 527 2.33 5.15 22.18
CA GLU A 527 2.01 6.16 23.20
C GLU A 527 0.78 7.00 22.82
N ASP A 528 0.63 7.30 21.53
CA ASP A 528 -0.53 7.96 20.93
C ASP A 528 -1.79 7.07 20.97
N ALA A 529 -1.68 5.78 20.62
CA ALA A 529 -2.77 4.81 20.81
C ALA A 529 -3.18 4.67 22.30
N ASP A 530 -2.21 4.57 23.21
CA ASP A 530 -2.43 4.51 24.66
C ASP A 530 -3.09 5.81 25.18
N THR A 531 -2.87 6.98 24.54
CA THR A 531 -3.65 8.20 24.87
C THR A 531 -5.09 8.10 24.37
N ARG A 532 -5.31 7.63 23.14
CA ARG A 532 -6.66 7.45 22.57
C ARG A 532 -7.49 6.44 23.35
N GLU A 533 -6.89 5.35 23.83
CA GLU A 533 -7.57 4.37 24.67
C GLU A 533 -8.06 5.00 25.98
N ARG A 534 -7.21 5.77 26.67
CA ARG A 534 -7.58 6.54 27.87
C ARG A 534 -8.59 7.66 27.60
N GLU A 535 -8.65 8.22 26.40
CA GLU A 535 -9.70 9.16 26.00
C GLU A 535 -11.03 8.45 25.71
N LEU A 536 -10.99 7.31 25.03
CA LEU A 536 -12.16 6.46 24.79
C LEU A 536 -12.75 5.92 26.10
N GLU A 537 -11.93 5.53 27.07
CA GLU A 537 -12.41 5.06 28.37
C GLU A 537 -13.08 6.18 29.19
N LYS A 538 -12.54 7.40 29.15
CA LYS A 538 -13.23 8.59 29.70
C LYS A 538 -14.56 8.88 29.01
N LEU A 539 -14.61 8.74 27.68
CA LEU A 539 -15.85 8.91 26.91
C LEU A 539 -16.87 7.80 27.22
N LEU A 540 -16.43 6.55 27.40
CA LEU A 540 -17.28 5.43 27.81
C LEU A 540 -17.84 5.64 29.22
N SER A 541 -17.01 6.08 30.17
CA SER A 541 -17.46 6.48 31.51
C SER A 541 -18.54 7.58 31.42
N ARG A 542 -18.30 8.65 30.65
CA ARG A 542 -19.27 9.73 30.45
C ARG A 542 -20.55 9.27 29.73
N ILE A 543 -20.47 8.27 28.84
CA ILE A 543 -21.64 7.64 28.22
C ILE A 543 -22.43 6.80 29.23
N CYS A 544 -21.76 6.15 30.18
CA CYS A 544 -22.42 5.43 31.28
C CYS A 544 -23.11 6.39 32.27
N GLU A 545 -22.50 7.53 32.60
CA GLU A 545 -23.13 8.62 33.34
C GLU A 545 -24.39 9.12 32.61
N ILE A 546 -24.28 9.51 31.33
CA ILE A 546 -25.41 10.00 30.54
C ILE A 546 -26.52 8.93 30.38
N LYS A 547 -26.18 7.64 30.35
CA LYS A 547 -27.17 6.55 30.37
C LYS A 547 -27.93 6.45 31.70
N LYS A 548 -27.24 6.69 32.84
CA LYS A 548 -27.86 6.75 34.16
C LYS A 548 -28.77 7.97 34.27
N ASP A 549 -28.27 9.14 33.88
CA ASP A 549 -29.05 10.39 33.84
C ASP A 549 -30.31 10.23 32.96
N ASN A 550 -30.19 9.60 31.78
CA ASN A 550 -31.33 9.32 30.91
C ASN A 550 -32.33 8.32 31.52
N ALA A 551 -31.87 7.32 32.29
CA ALA A 551 -32.77 6.39 32.97
C ALA A 551 -33.53 7.07 34.13
N GLU A 552 -32.85 7.95 34.88
CA GLU A 552 -33.49 8.77 35.92
C GLU A 552 -34.49 9.77 35.31
N LEU A 553 -34.16 10.41 34.19
CA LEU A 553 -35.08 11.25 33.43
C LEU A 553 -36.27 10.46 32.87
N GLN A 554 -36.08 9.22 32.43
CA GLN A 554 -37.19 8.37 31.97
C GLN A 554 -38.13 8.02 33.14
N LEU A 555 -37.62 7.68 34.32
CA LEU A 555 -38.45 7.45 35.51
C LEU A 555 -39.27 8.71 35.88
N VAL A 556 -38.67 9.90 35.78
CA VAL A 556 -39.38 11.17 35.98
C VAL A 556 -40.45 11.39 34.91
N ILE A 557 -40.18 11.06 33.63
CA ILE A 557 -41.20 11.12 32.56
C ILE A 557 -42.36 10.16 32.88
N ASP A 558 -42.08 8.90 33.19
CA ASP A 558 -43.08 7.89 33.52
C ASP A 558 -43.98 8.34 34.70
N ASP A 559 -43.40 8.95 35.73
CA ASP A 559 -44.16 9.49 36.87
C ASP A 559 -44.99 10.72 36.51
N ARG A 560 -44.49 11.61 35.63
CA ARG A 560 -45.29 12.72 35.08
C ARG A 560 -46.39 12.25 34.15
N GLU A 561 -46.21 11.14 33.43
CA GLU A 561 -47.28 10.52 32.63
C GLU A 561 -48.35 9.87 33.52
N LYS A 562 -47.97 9.23 34.63
CA LYS A 562 -48.92 8.74 35.66
C LYS A 562 -49.71 9.90 36.28
N GLU A 563 -49.05 11.00 36.63
CA GLU A 563 -49.67 12.24 37.14
C GLU A 563 -50.64 12.84 36.10
N ALA A 564 -50.20 13.01 34.86
CA ALA A 564 -51.03 13.52 33.76
C ALA A 564 -52.22 12.59 33.43
N ALA A 565 -52.06 11.27 33.53
CA ALA A 565 -53.15 10.31 33.38
C ALA A 565 -54.15 10.35 34.54
N SER A 566 -53.69 10.73 35.75
CA SER A 566 -54.56 10.99 36.91
C SER A 566 -55.36 12.28 36.72
N LEU A 567 -54.69 13.37 36.33
CA LEU A 567 -55.33 14.65 36.03
C LEU A 567 -56.31 14.55 34.86
N LYS A 568 -55.99 13.81 33.79
CA LYS A 568 -56.92 13.51 32.68
C LYS A 568 -58.18 12.79 33.16
N ARG A 569 -58.06 11.84 34.11
CA ARG A 569 -59.22 11.17 34.73
C ARG A 569 -60.06 12.13 35.58
N GLN A 570 -59.42 12.99 36.38
CA GLN A 570 -60.13 14.03 37.14
C GLN A 570 -60.85 15.04 36.23
N VAL A 571 -60.25 15.44 35.11
CA VAL A 571 -60.89 16.33 34.12
C VAL A 571 -62.06 15.62 33.41
N ALA A 572 -61.92 14.33 33.06
CA ALA A 572 -63.01 13.55 32.49
C ALA A 572 -64.18 13.39 33.47
N GLU A 573 -63.91 13.16 34.75
CA GLU A 573 -64.93 13.12 35.81
C GLU A 573 -65.57 14.49 36.06
N ALA A 574 -64.79 15.56 36.14
CA ALA A 574 -65.31 16.92 36.28
C ALA A 574 -66.17 17.34 35.07
N ASN A 575 -65.86 16.84 33.86
CA ASN A 575 -66.70 17.05 32.69
C ASN A 575 -67.96 16.18 32.73
N ARG A 576 -67.87 14.92 33.17
CA ARG A 576 -69.06 14.07 33.37
C ARG A 576 -70.03 14.72 34.37
N LEU A 577 -69.51 15.17 35.51
CA LEU A 577 -70.27 15.93 36.53
C LEU A 577 -70.80 17.26 36.00
N ARG A 578 -70.11 17.92 35.06
CA ARG A 578 -70.62 19.14 34.40
C ARG A 578 -71.83 18.82 33.53
N ASN A 579 -71.72 17.80 32.68
CA ASN A 579 -72.82 17.34 31.83
C ASN A 579 -74.01 16.87 32.69
N GLU A 580 -73.77 16.10 33.75
CA GLU A 580 -74.80 15.72 34.73
C GLU A 580 -75.49 16.96 35.35
N ASN A 581 -74.75 18.03 35.66
CA ASN A 581 -75.33 19.29 36.13
C ASN A 581 -76.08 20.05 35.03
N GLU A 582 -75.68 19.94 33.76
CA GLU A 582 -76.29 20.61 32.60
C GLU A 582 -77.59 19.89 32.17
N ASP A 583 -77.63 18.56 32.26
CA ASP A 583 -78.83 17.72 32.16
C ASP A 583 -79.81 18.00 33.31
N LEU A 584 -79.31 18.18 34.54
CA LEU A 584 -80.12 18.58 35.69
C LEU A 584 -80.61 20.03 35.57
N LEU A 585 -79.81 20.94 35.01
CA LEU A 585 -80.24 22.31 34.73
C LEU A 585 -81.36 22.29 33.69
N SER A 586 -81.22 21.49 32.63
CA SER A 586 -82.23 21.30 31.59
C SER A 586 -83.55 20.75 32.17
N GLN A 587 -83.48 19.75 33.06
CA GLN A 587 -84.65 19.26 33.79
C GLN A 587 -85.27 20.33 34.72
N VAL A 588 -84.45 21.17 35.37
CA VAL A 588 -84.94 22.28 36.19
C VAL A 588 -85.55 23.38 35.33
N GLU A 589 -85.05 23.65 34.13
CA GLU A 589 -85.62 24.58 33.15
C GLU A 589 -86.91 24.04 32.55
N GLU A 590 -87.00 22.75 32.24
CA GLU A 590 -88.22 22.06 31.81
C GLU A 590 -89.29 22.09 32.91
N LEU A 591 -88.93 21.76 34.16
CA LEU A 591 -89.80 21.92 35.34
C LEU A 591 -90.16 23.39 35.60
N THR A 592 -89.30 24.34 35.24
CA THR A 592 -89.59 25.79 35.35
C THR A 592 -90.49 26.27 34.22
N CYS A 593 -90.45 25.66 33.04
CA CYS A 593 -91.40 25.87 31.96
C CYS A 593 -92.77 25.29 32.33
N LEU A 594 -92.84 24.07 32.84
CA LEU A 594 -94.08 23.45 33.36
C LEU A 594 -94.66 24.24 34.55
N LEU A 595 -93.80 24.76 35.44
CA LEU A 595 -94.22 25.69 36.51
C LEU A 595 -94.61 27.07 35.95
N GLY A 596 -94.06 27.47 34.81
CA GLY A 596 -94.39 28.68 34.07
C GLY A 596 -95.76 28.56 33.38
N GLU A 597 -96.08 27.41 32.81
CA GLU A 597 -97.40 27.07 32.27
C GLU A 597 -98.44 26.96 33.39
N ALA A 598 -98.10 26.30 34.51
CA ALA A 598 -98.94 26.27 35.70
C ALA A 598 -99.17 27.66 36.33
N LYS A 599 -98.24 28.60 36.17
CA LYS A 599 -98.40 30.02 36.55
C LYS A 599 -99.14 30.84 35.50
N ALA A 600 -98.97 30.56 34.21
CA ALA A 600 -99.74 31.19 33.14
C ALA A 600 -101.24 30.82 33.23
N ALA A 601 -101.53 29.62 33.73
CA ALA A 601 -102.88 29.18 34.10
C ALA A 601 -103.40 29.82 35.41
N ALA A 602 -102.59 30.58 36.16
CA ALA A 602 -102.90 31.05 37.51
C ALA A 602 -102.55 32.54 37.72
N THR A 603 -103.51 33.43 37.40
CA THR A 603 -103.53 34.89 37.65
C THR A 603 -102.55 35.72 36.80
N SER A 604 -102.93 36.80 36.08
CA SER A 604 -104.14 37.65 36.10
C SER A 604 -104.44 38.30 37.46
N GLY A 605 -103.76 39.40 37.80
CA GLY A 605 -104.02 40.09 39.08
C GLY A 605 -103.04 41.19 39.56
N GLN A 606 -102.72 42.19 38.72
CA GLN A 606 -102.60 43.63 39.09
C GLN A 606 -101.81 44.13 40.36
N CYS A 607 -101.06 45.25 40.15
CA CYS A 607 -100.66 46.31 41.12
C CYS A 607 -99.45 46.17 42.11
N ASN A 608 -98.42 46.98 41.79
CA ASN A 608 -97.88 48.12 42.57
C ASN A 608 -96.94 48.01 43.82
N CYS A 609 -95.92 48.88 43.74
CA CYS A 609 -95.25 49.67 44.80
C CYS A 609 -94.10 49.11 45.66
N LYS A 610 -92.88 49.55 45.29
CA LYS A 610 -91.86 50.28 46.09
C LYS A 610 -91.68 49.96 47.60
N ILE A 611 -90.45 49.56 47.97
CA ILE A 611 -89.70 49.81 49.24
C ILE A 611 -88.24 49.38 48.92
N THR A 612 -87.15 50.14 48.96
CA THR A 612 -86.45 50.99 49.96
C THR A 612 -85.96 50.26 51.23
N GLY A 613 -84.66 49.99 51.40
CA GLY A 613 -84.16 49.60 52.74
C GLY A 613 -82.75 48.97 52.88
N THR A 614 -81.77 49.80 53.25
CA THR A 614 -80.77 49.58 54.34
C THR A 614 -80.06 48.23 54.61
N LYS A 615 -78.73 48.37 54.77
CA LYS A 615 -77.77 47.50 55.49
C LYS A 615 -78.32 46.89 56.80
N VAL A 616 -77.94 45.63 57.08
CA VAL A 616 -77.81 45.06 58.45
C VAL A 616 -76.47 44.29 58.54
N LYS A 617 -76.00 43.99 59.75
CA LYS A 617 -74.66 43.47 60.08
C LYS A 617 -74.77 42.43 61.22
N LEU A 618 -73.72 41.62 61.41
CA LEU A 618 -73.37 40.79 62.59
C LEU A 618 -73.73 39.29 62.64
N LYS A 619 -72.77 38.59 63.25
CA LYS A 619 -72.61 37.17 63.60
C LYS A 619 -73.70 36.65 64.59
N ALA A 620 -74.03 35.34 64.57
CA ALA A 620 -73.46 34.32 65.49
C ALA A 620 -74.31 33.04 65.77
N ALA A 621 -73.69 31.87 65.55
CA ALA A 621 -73.70 30.63 66.38
C ALA A 621 -74.96 29.74 66.63
N LYS A 622 -74.72 28.40 66.61
CA LYS A 622 -75.51 27.25 67.18
C LYS A 622 -76.89 27.00 66.51
N LYS A 623 -77.36 25.77 66.23
CA LYS A 623 -77.13 24.45 66.87
C LYS A 623 -77.61 23.28 65.94
N LYS A 624 -77.05 22.07 66.14
CA LYS A 624 -77.49 20.69 65.72
C LYS A 624 -78.78 20.48 64.88
N SER A 625 -78.68 19.66 63.83
CA SER A 625 -79.63 18.54 63.57
C SER A 625 -79.05 17.42 62.68
N SER A 626 -79.56 16.22 62.90
CA SER A 626 -79.17 14.86 62.50
C SER A 626 -79.30 14.41 61.03
N LEU A 627 -78.51 13.38 60.69
CA LEU A 627 -78.77 12.23 59.79
C LEU A 627 -79.20 12.48 58.31
N GLY A 628 -78.33 12.10 57.37
CA GLY A 628 -78.23 10.68 56.99
C GLY A 628 -78.64 10.30 55.55
N HIS A 629 -77.64 9.91 54.74
CA HIS A 629 -77.68 8.80 53.75
C HIS A 629 -76.24 8.34 53.44
N HIS A 630 -76.05 7.36 52.54
CA HIS A 630 -74.74 6.81 52.10
C HIS A 630 -73.96 5.90 53.08
N GLY A 631 -74.60 5.31 54.08
CA GLY A 631 -74.00 4.22 54.87
C GLY A 631 -73.77 2.88 54.13
N ALA A 632 -74.15 2.80 52.84
CA ALA A 632 -74.18 1.55 52.07
C ALA A 632 -72.94 1.31 51.19
N PHE A 633 -72.40 2.35 50.54
CA PHE A 633 -71.43 2.16 49.43
C PHE A 633 -70.06 1.66 49.90
N LEU A 634 -69.60 2.08 51.09
CA LEU A 634 -68.28 1.72 51.61
C LEU A 634 -68.16 0.23 52.00
N LYS A 635 -69.27 -0.42 52.37
CA LYS A 635 -69.28 -1.85 52.74
C LYS A 635 -69.16 -2.78 51.53
N GLN A 636 -69.60 -2.33 50.35
CA GLN A 636 -69.48 -3.10 49.11
C GLN A 636 -67.99 -3.31 48.75
N SER A 637 -67.19 -2.24 48.79
CA SER A 637 -65.79 -2.27 48.35
C SER A 637 -64.89 -3.09 49.29
N ILE A 638 -65.16 -3.10 50.60
CA ILE A 638 -64.41 -3.90 51.57
C ILE A 638 -64.70 -5.39 51.37
N LYS A 639 -65.96 -5.78 51.09
CA LYS A 639 -66.31 -7.19 50.89
C LYS A 639 -65.67 -7.80 49.64
N VAL A 640 -65.45 -7.02 48.57
CA VAL A 640 -64.79 -7.51 47.35
C VAL A 640 -63.31 -7.87 47.59
N MET A 641 -62.60 -7.16 48.47
CA MET A 641 -61.18 -7.48 48.78
C MET A 641 -61.01 -8.66 49.75
N SER A 642 -62.05 -9.02 50.52
CA SER A 642 -61.97 -10.09 51.52
C SER A 642 -61.84 -11.49 50.90
N ASN A 643 -62.40 -11.71 49.70
CA ASN A 643 -62.45 -13.02 49.03
C ASN A 643 -61.13 -13.44 48.34
N VAL A 644 -60.05 -12.67 48.48
CA VAL A 644 -58.75 -12.94 47.82
C VAL A 644 -57.72 -13.56 48.78
N PHE A 645 -57.96 -13.51 50.10
CA PHE A 645 -57.03 -13.95 51.14
C PHE A 645 -57.50 -15.20 51.93
N GLU A 646 -58.45 -15.95 51.39
CA GLU A 646 -59.10 -17.08 52.09
C GLU A 646 -58.66 -18.46 51.55
N ASN A 647 -57.36 -18.61 51.25
CA ASN A 647 -56.70 -19.90 51.03
C ASN A 647 -55.26 -19.87 51.58
N PHE A 648 -54.83 -20.98 52.18
CA PHE A 648 -53.49 -21.25 52.75
C PHE A 648 -53.06 -20.48 54.02
N HIS A 649 -53.57 -20.96 55.16
CA HIS A 649 -52.78 -21.06 56.40
C HIS A 649 -53.02 -22.45 57.03
N LYS A 650 -52.02 -22.95 57.80
CA LYS A 650 -51.98 -24.23 58.54
C LYS A 650 -51.85 -25.51 57.68
N ASP A 651 -51.15 -26.55 58.10
CA ASP A 651 -50.14 -26.75 59.18
C ASP A 651 -49.24 -27.94 58.78
N GLY A 652 -48.01 -28.06 59.31
CA GLY A 652 -47.15 -29.25 59.11
C GLY A 652 -45.69 -29.05 59.56
N TRP A 653 -45.15 -30.01 60.31
CA TRP A 653 -43.78 -30.06 60.87
C TRP A 653 -43.07 -31.37 60.45
N GLU A 654 -41.74 -31.42 60.63
CA GLU A 654 -40.88 -32.64 60.67
C GLU A 654 -40.76 -33.45 59.34
N ASP A 655 -39.66 -34.13 59.00
CA ASP A 655 -38.38 -34.41 59.68
C ASP A 655 -37.21 -34.59 58.65
N VAL A 656 -36.00 -34.94 59.12
CA VAL A 656 -34.76 -35.15 58.36
C VAL A 656 -34.65 -36.59 57.80
N SER A 657 -34.13 -36.78 56.56
CA SER A 657 -33.22 -37.91 56.21
C SER A 657 -32.68 -37.89 54.77
N GLU A 658 -31.62 -38.67 54.57
CA GLU A 658 -30.85 -38.96 53.34
C GLU A 658 -31.71 -39.58 52.22
N SER A 659 -31.34 -39.52 50.92
CA SER A 659 -30.18 -40.25 50.40
C SER A 659 -29.92 -40.09 48.87
N SER A 660 -28.80 -40.69 48.47
CA SER A 660 -28.08 -40.78 47.19
C SER A 660 -28.81 -40.95 45.83
N ASP A 661 -28.07 -40.51 44.80
CA ASP A 661 -27.81 -41.12 43.49
C ASP A 661 -28.85 -41.25 42.36
N SER A 662 -28.48 -40.63 41.22
CA SER A 662 -28.16 -41.28 39.94
C SER A 662 -29.00 -42.46 39.42
N GLU A 663 -29.79 -42.24 38.35
CA GLU A 663 -29.66 -43.04 37.12
C GLU A 663 -30.37 -42.44 35.88
N ILE A 664 -30.01 -42.93 34.69
CA ILE A 664 -30.66 -42.65 33.40
C ILE A 664 -31.04 -43.99 32.78
N PRO A 665 -32.31 -44.19 32.38
CA PRO A 665 -32.53 -44.73 31.04
C PRO A 665 -33.73 -44.11 30.29
N ALA A 666 -33.48 -43.69 29.05
CA ALA A 666 -34.44 -43.83 27.95
C ALA A 666 -34.13 -45.18 27.23
N PRO A 667 -35.06 -45.85 26.52
CA PRO A 667 -35.53 -45.30 25.23
C PRO A 667 -36.97 -45.67 24.77
N GLU A 668 -37.41 -44.93 23.74
CA GLU A 668 -38.18 -45.34 22.54
C GLU A 668 -39.52 -46.12 22.55
N SER A 669 -40.33 -45.72 21.56
CA SER A 669 -41.39 -46.46 20.85
C SER A 669 -42.77 -46.65 21.51
N LEU A 670 -43.75 -45.88 21.01
CA LEU A 670 -45.07 -46.43 20.67
C LEU A 670 -45.68 -45.63 19.50
N GLU A 671 -45.24 -45.95 18.28
CA GLU A 671 -45.82 -45.45 17.02
C GLU A 671 -46.52 -46.60 16.27
N ALA A 672 -47.47 -46.25 15.38
CA ALA A 672 -48.23 -47.14 14.50
C ALA A 672 -49.25 -48.12 15.14
N VAL A 673 -50.49 -47.63 15.29
CA VAL A 673 -51.67 -48.37 14.79
C VAL A 673 -52.47 -47.42 13.88
N THR A 674 -52.95 -47.90 12.73
CA THR A 674 -53.20 -47.07 11.55
C THR A 674 -54.57 -47.35 10.89
N MET A 675 -55.00 -46.43 10.00
CA MET A 675 -56.04 -46.58 8.96
C MET A 675 -57.53 -46.62 9.36
N LYS A 676 -58.27 -45.57 8.97
CA LYS A 676 -59.14 -45.54 7.76
C LYS A 676 -59.43 -44.06 7.41
N ILE A 677 -59.23 -43.53 6.20
CA ILE A 677 -59.67 -43.89 4.82
C ILE A 677 -61.00 -43.20 4.43
N VAL A 678 -60.84 -42.12 3.65
CA VAL A 678 -61.61 -41.75 2.44
C VAL A 678 -63.01 -41.09 2.54
N GLN A 679 -63.09 -39.84 1.99
CA GLN A 679 -64.19 -39.17 1.25
C GLN A 679 -65.56 -38.92 1.96
N ASP A 680 -66.37 -37.89 1.63
CA ASP A 680 -66.36 -36.93 0.51
C ASP A 680 -67.08 -35.58 0.82
N ILE A 681 -66.81 -34.55 0.01
CA ILE A 681 -67.70 -33.42 -0.46
C ILE A 681 -68.21 -32.29 0.51
N ASP A 682 -67.80 -31.06 0.17
CA ASP A 682 -68.41 -29.70 0.23
C ASP A 682 -69.23 -29.13 1.41
N LEU A 683 -68.80 -27.97 1.97
CA LEU A 683 -69.27 -26.63 1.52
C LEU A 683 -68.67 -25.41 2.30
N LEU A 684 -67.80 -24.63 1.63
CA LEU A 684 -67.70 -23.14 1.67
C LEU A 684 -67.43 -22.41 3.05
N PRO A 685 -67.34 -21.04 3.17
CA PRO A 685 -66.14 -20.45 3.82
C PRO A 685 -66.37 -19.35 4.88
N ASN A 686 -65.32 -18.98 5.64
CA ASN A 686 -65.09 -17.57 5.97
C ASN A 686 -63.64 -17.20 6.37
N ARG A 687 -63.36 -15.89 6.41
CA ARG A 687 -62.16 -15.25 6.96
C ARG A 687 -62.01 -15.47 8.47
N ASN A 688 -60.78 -15.62 8.95
CA ASN A 688 -60.11 -14.67 9.87
C ASN A 688 -58.72 -15.19 10.29
N LYS A 689 -57.76 -14.29 10.56
CA LYS A 689 -56.47 -14.60 11.21
C LYS A 689 -55.90 -13.40 11.96
N GLN A 690 -55.65 -13.56 13.26
CA GLN A 690 -54.71 -12.75 14.06
C GLN A 690 -54.30 -13.56 15.30
N GLN A 691 -53.00 -13.49 15.67
CA GLN A 691 -52.39 -13.98 16.93
C GLN A 691 -52.46 -15.51 17.23
N GLU A 692 -51.46 -16.17 17.86
CA GLU A 692 -50.07 -15.78 18.19
C GLU A 692 -49.16 -17.00 18.56
N LYS A 693 -47.83 -16.81 18.51
CA LYS A 693 -46.75 -17.62 19.17
C LYS A 693 -46.56 -19.08 18.66
N LYS A 694 -45.35 -19.69 18.61
CA LYS A 694 -43.97 -19.27 18.98
C LYS A 694 -42.87 -20.09 18.24
N GLN A 695 -41.70 -19.46 18.02
CA GLN A 695 -40.31 -19.99 17.97
C GLN A 695 -39.70 -20.86 16.81
N ILE A 696 -38.76 -20.20 16.09
CA ILE A 696 -37.30 -20.54 15.92
C ILE A 696 -36.77 -21.47 14.76
N GLN A 697 -35.69 -20.97 14.12
CA GLN A 697 -34.68 -21.58 13.21
C GLN A 697 -35.10 -22.19 11.85
N ASP A 698 -34.27 -22.13 10.79
CA ASP A 698 -33.44 -21.02 10.24
C ASP A 698 -32.98 -21.37 8.81
N GLY A 699 -33.14 -20.47 7.81
CA GLY A 699 -33.14 -20.93 6.41
C GLY A 699 -32.95 -19.90 5.27
N LYS A 700 -31.84 -19.16 5.27
CA LYS A 700 -31.17 -18.49 4.12
C LYS A 700 -31.90 -18.41 2.75
N LYS A 701 -32.14 -17.18 2.26
CA LYS A 701 -31.49 -16.59 1.04
C LYS A 701 -31.85 -15.08 0.89
N PRO A 702 -31.14 -14.28 0.05
CA PRO A 702 -30.84 -12.89 0.41
C PRO A 702 -31.37 -11.80 -0.55
N CYS A 703 -31.37 -10.55 -0.06
CA CYS A 703 -31.14 -9.36 -0.88
C CYS A 703 -30.51 -8.19 -0.09
N ASN A 704 -29.51 -7.57 -0.70
CA ASN A 704 -29.15 -6.14 -0.70
C ASN A 704 -29.19 -5.33 0.62
N THR A 705 -28.01 -4.90 1.06
CA THR A 705 -27.81 -3.66 1.84
C THR A 705 -26.50 -3.03 1.38
N ALA A 706 -26.45 -1.70 1.28
CA ALA A 706 -25.36 -0.98 0.61
C ALA A 706 -24.05 -0.96 1.41
N HIS A 707 -22.93 -0.99 0.69
CA HIS A 707 -21.58 -0.86 1.25
C HIS A 707 -21.32 0.59 1.68
N LEU A 708 -21.03 0.82 2.97
CA LEU A 708 -20.52 2.12 3.43
C LEU A 708 -19.06 2.30 2.99
N GLU A 709 -18.76 3.39 2.33
CA GLU A 709 -17.44 3.65 1.72
C GLU A 709 -16.48 4.34 2.70
N GLY A 710 -15.24 3.85 2.78
CA GLY A 710 -14.22 4.35 3.71
C GLY A 710 -13.65 5.70 3.28
N LYS A 711 -13.82 6.74 4.11
CA LYS A 711 -13.29 8.09 3.85
C LYS A 711 -11.76 8.07 3.79
N SER A 712 -11.19 8.22 2.59
CA SER A 712 -9.75 8.29 2.38
C SER A 712 -9.15 9.57 2.97
N GLN A 713 -8.27 9.43 3.96
CA GLN A 713 -7.68 10.55 4.70
C GLN A 713 -6.35 10.99 4.05
N CYS A 714 -6.29 12.24 3.59
CA CYS A 714 -5.19 12.74 2.75
C CYS A 714 -3.97 13.19 3.58
N TYR A 715 -2.88 12.41 3.53
CA TYR A 715 -1.60 12.76 4.15
C TYR A 715 -0.90 13.94 3.44
N LYS A 716 -0.62 15.02 4.19
CA LYS A 716 0.18 16.15 3.70
C LYS A 716 1.67 15.95 4.02
N LYS A 717 2.50 15.65 3.01
CA LYS A 717 3.97 15.82 3.13
C LYS A 717 4.38 17.24 2.70
N LYS A 718 4.92 18.02 3.64
CA LYS A 718 5.74 19.20 3.34
C LYS A 718 7.18 18.72 3.07
N ASN A 719 7.79 19.18 1.98
CA ASN A 719 9.24 19.13 1.81
C ASN A 719 9.78 20.57 1.68
N HIS A 720 10.80 20.90 2.45
CA HIS A 720 11.61 22.10 2.23
C HIS A 720 12.68 21.80 1.17
N SER A 721 12.90 22.73 0.25
CA SER A 721 14.15 22.86 -0.51
C SER A 721 14.48 24.33 -0.74
N GLN A 722 15.78 24.65 -0.67
CA GLN A 722 16.32 25.99 -0.51
C GLN A 722 16.36 26.81 -1.81
N LYS A 723 16.67 28.10 -1.67
CA LYS A 723 16.92 29.04 -2.77
C LYS A 723 18.17 29.87 -2.44
N LYS A 724 19.19 29.88 -3.30
CA LYS A 724 20.30 30.86 -3.30
C LYS A 724 21.03 30.89 -4.65
N ASP A 725 21.27 32.11 -5.10
CA ASP A 725 21.53 32.61 -6.45
C ASP A 725 23.00 32.50 -6.97
N ILE A 726 23.26 33.11 -8.16
CA ILE A 726 24.57 33.64 -8.66
C ILE A 726 25.57 32.58 -9.23
N GLU A 727 26.22 32.71 -10.42
CA GLU A 727 26.31 33.80 -11.43
C GLU A 727 26.82 33.34 -12.84
N LYS A 728 26.94 34.31 -13.77
CA LYS A 728 27.93 34.43 -14.90
C LYS A 728 27.85 33.58 -16.20
N LYS A 729 27.33 34.24 -17.25
CA LYS A 729 27.91 34.44 -18.61
C LYS A 729 28.47 33.24 -19.42
N ARG A 730 27.86 33.00 -20.59
CA ARG A 730 28.49 33.29 -21.92
C ARG A 730 27.44 33.32 -23.06
N LYS A 731 27.75 34.05 -24.15
CA LYS A 731 26.97 34.08 -25.41
C LYS A 731 27.59 33.13 -26.42
N ILE A 732 26.79 32.60 -27.35
CA ILE A 732 27.10 32.36 -28.77
C ILE A 732 25.76 32.21 -29.54
N HIS A 733 25.77 32.23 -30.87
CA HIS A 733 24.66 32.70 -31.71
C HIS A 733 24.49 31.88 -33.00
N CYS A 734 23.25 31.45 -33.29
CA CYS A 734 22.59 31.21 -34.59
C CYS A 734 21.10 30.91 -34.25
N VAL A 735 20.05 31.51 -34.80
CA VAL A 735 19.69 31.94 -36.17
C VAL A 735 19.27 30.77 -37.08
N ILE A 736 17.96 30.54 -37.11
CA ILE A 736 17.11 30.13 -38.25
C ILE A 736 15.72 30.72 -37.91
N THR A 737 15.38 31.88 -38.50
CA THR A 737 14.48 32.05 -39.67
C THR A 737 13.00 32.12 -39.27
N ALA A 738 12.34 33.21 -39.64
CA ALA A 738 10.96 33.53 -39.23
C ALA A 738 9.90 33.01 -40.24
N TYR A 739 8.62 33.15 -39.90
CA TYR A 739 7.68 34.11 -40.53
C TYR A 739 6.53 34.41 -39.51
N PRO A 740 5.75 35.52 -39.64
CA PRO A 740 5.40 36.31 -38.45
C PRO A 740 3.91 36.37 -38.05
N SER A 741 3.66 36.70 -36.78
CA SER A 741 2.41 37.28 -36.29
C SER A 741 2.50 38.81 -36.33
N PHE A 742 1.61 39.48 -37.06
CA PHE A 742 1.62 40.96 -37.14
C PHE A 742 1.07 41.63 -35.87
N LEU A 743 1.68 42.74 -35.47
CA LEU A 743 1.38 43.48 -34.25
C LEU A 743 0.61 44.79 -34.51
N ARG A 744 -0.46 44.99 -33.72
CA ARG A 744 -0.69 46.17 -32.85
C ARG A 744 -0.58 47.59 -33.45
N LYS A 745 -1.61 48.42 -33.20
CA LYS A 745 -1.45 49.88 -32.97
C LYS A 745 -2.22 50.34 -31.73
N VAL A 746 -1.84 51.49 -31.17
CA VAL A 746 -1.95 51.76 -29.72
C VAL A 746 -2.01 53.26 -29.36
N SER A 747 -2.73 53.56 -28.25
CA SER A 747 -2.59 54.71 -27.31
C SER A 747 -3.27 56.08 -27.56
N ARG A 748 -3.46 56.76 -26.41
CA ARG A 748 -3.73 58.21 -26.13
C ARG A 748 -5.23 58.57 -25.91
N THR A 749 -5.63 59.37 -24.91
CA THR A 749 -4.85 60.21 -23.95
C THR A 749 -5.56 60.51 -22.61
N LYS A 750 -4.77 60.74 -21.53
CA LYS A 750 -4.94 61.63 -20.34
C LYS A 750 -6.36 62.14 -19.92
N SER A 751 -6.67 62.06 -18.62
CA SER A 751 -6.81 63.23 -17.70
C SER A 751 -6.85 62.80 -16.21
N ARG A 752 -7.22 63.70 -15.26
CA ARG A 752 -6.89 63.64 -13.80
C ARG A 752 -8.13 63.70 -12.85
N ASN A 753 -8.01 62.99 -11.72
CA ASN A 753 -8.37 63.36 -10.33
C ASN A 753 -9.84 63.50 -9.80
N THR A 754 -9.97 63.05 -8.54
CA THR A 754 -10.76 63.59 -7.38
C THR A 754 -12.29 63.40 -7.21
N ILE A 755 -12.62 62.45 -6.32
CA ILE A 755 -13.34 62.61 -5.01
C ILE A 755 -14.88 62.88 -4.94
N PHE A 756 -15.54 61.92 -4.25
CA PHE A 756 -16.78 61.96 -3.42
C PHE A 756 -18.23 61.93 -3.99
N GLN A 757 -19.05 61.20 -3.21
CA GLN A 757 -20.51 61.18 -3.00
C GLN A 757 -21.52 60.61 -4.05
N ASN A 758 -22.14 59.51 -3.58
CA ASN A 758 -23.57 59.13 -3.60
C ASN A 758 -24.33 58.77 -4.90
N GLN A 759 -24.81 57.52 -4.90
CA GLN A 759 -26.10 57.02 -5.40
C GLN A 759 -26.61 57.50 -6.78
N GLY A 760 -26.39 56.67 -7.81
CA GLY A 760 -27.04 56.81 -9.12
C GLY A 760 -26.57 55.83 -10.22
N TYR A 761 -25.46 55.11 -10.02
CA TYR A 761 -24.63 54.56 -11.11
C TYR A 761 -24.85 53.09 -11.53
N SER A 762 -25.90 52.40 -11.08
CA SER A 762 -26.14 51.00 -11.49
C SER A 762 -26.74 50.86 -12.90
N VAL A 763 -27.71 51.71 -13.26
CA VAL A 763 -28.50 51.56 -14.50
C VAL A 763 -27.72 52.01 -15.74
N THR A 764 -26.96 53.09 -15.65
CA THR A 764 -26.15 53.62 -16.77
C THR A 764 -25.03 52.67 -17.17
N LEU A 765 -24.30 52.12 -16.19
CA LEU A 765 -23.24 51.14 -16.43
C LEU A 765 -23.80 49.82 -17.03
N LEU A 766 -25.02 49.43 -16.64
CA LEU A 766 -25.71 48.30 -17.26
C LEU A 766 -26.11 48.60 -18.72
N GLN A 767 -26.58 49.81 -19.02
CA GLN A 767 -26.90 50.22 -20.39
C GLN A 767 -25.66 50.31 -21.29
N GLU A 768 -24.51 50.78 -20.78
CA GLU A 768 -23.27 50.83 -21.53
C GLU A 768 -22.68 49.44 -21.78
N THR A 769 -22.73 48.54 -20.80
CA THR A 769 -22.32 47.14 -20.99
C THR A 769 -23.25 46.38 -21.94
N ILE A 770 -24.57 46.60 -21.88
CA ILE A 770 -25.52 46.07 -22.87
C ILE A 770 -25.23 46.59 -24.27
N LYS A 771 -24.98 47.91 -24.45
CA LYS A 771 -24.59 48.49 -25.75
C LYS A 771 -23.27 47.89 -26.26
N SER A 772 -22.27 47.72 -25.39
CA SER A 772 -20.99 47.09 -25.75
C SER A 772 -21.18 45.63 -26.19
N LEU A 773 -22.02 44.85 -25.50
CA LEU A 773 -22.33 43.47 -25.87
C LEU A 773 -23.13 43.39 -27.18
N GLN A 774 -24.12 44.28 -27.38
CA GLN A 774 -24.84 44.41 -28.65
C GLN A 774 -23.90 44.77 -29.81
N GLN A 775 -22.91 45.64 -29.57
CA GLN A 775 -21.91 46.00 -30.58
C GLN A 775 -20.95 44.83 -30.89
N GLN A 776 -20.52 44.06 -29.88
CA GLN A 776 -19.73 42.84 -30.09
C GLN A 776 -20.52 41.76 -30.85
N ILE A 777 -21.80 41.55 -30.51
CA ILE A 777 -22.70 40.66 -31.24
C ILE A 777 -22.88 41.13 -32.70
N GLY A 778 -23.00 42.44 -32.92
CA GLY A 778 -23.05 43.03 -34.27
C GLY A 778 -21.78 42.77 -35.10
N VAL A 779 -20.60 42.89 -34.49
CA VAL A 779 -19.32 42.55 -35.13
C VAL A 779 -19.26 41.05 -35.45
N LEU A 780 -19.55 40.18 -34.47
CA LEU A 780 -19.52 38.72 -34.67
C LEU A 780 -20.54 38.24 -35.71
N LEU A 781 -21.71 38.88 -35.82
CA LEU A 781 -22.70 38.58 -36.87
C LEU A 781 -22.21 39.02 -38.26
N ASN A 782 -21.51 40.15 -38.36
CA ASN A 782 -20.91 40.62 -39.61
C ASN A 782 -19.69 39.77 -40.03
N GLU A 783 -18.85 39.36 -39.09
CA GLU A 783 -17.75 38.41 -39.32
C GLU A 783 -18.30 37.05 -39.77
N LYS A 784 -19.34 36.53 -39.09
CA LYS A 784 -20.07 35.32 -39.51
C LYS A 784 -20.65 35.46 -40.92
N LYS A 785 -21.27 36.60 -41.26
CA LYS A 785 -21.80 36.87 -42.61
C LYS A 785 -20.69 36.91 -43.66
N THR A 786 -19.54 37.48 -43.32
CA THR A 786 -18.35 37.55 -44.20
C THR A 786 -17.76 36.16 -44.42
N ALA A 787 -17.59 35.36 -43.36
CA ALA A 787 -17.12 33.98 -43.45
C ALA A 787 -18.09 33.06 -44.22
N VAL A 788 -19.41 33.24 -44.06
CA VAL A 788 -20.42 32.53 -44.88
C VAL A 788 -20.33 32.94 -46.35
N SER A 789 -20.02 34.20 -46.65
CA SER A 789 -19.85 34.69 -48.02
C SER A 789 -18.60 34.11 -48.69
N SER A 790 -17.44 34.14 -48.01
CA SER A 790 -16.22 33.51 -48.55
C SER A 790 -16.34 32.00 -48.67
N VAL A 791 -17.03 31.31 -47.74
CA VAL A 791 -17.35 29.87 -47.90
C VAL A 791 -18.25 29.61 -49.11
N LYS A 792 -19.15 30.53 -49.48
CA LYS A 792 -19.94 30.44 -50.72
C LYS A 792 -19.07 30.63 -51.96
N GLU A 793 -18.15 31.60 -51.95
CA GLU A 793 -17.18 31.80 -53.04
C GLU A 793 -16.23 30.61 -53.20
N PHE A 794 -15.80 29.97 -52.11
CA PHE A 794 -15.01 28.73 -52.13
C PHE A 794 -15.82 27.54 -52.67
N LYS A 795 -17.12 27.44 -52.40
CA LYS A 795 -17.99 26.43 -53.03
C LYS A 795 -18.13 26.68 -54.53
N GLU A 796 -18.46 27.90 -54.95
CA GLU A 796 -18.62 28.24 -56.36
C GLU A 796 -17.32 28.06 -57.16
N THR A 797 -16.15 28.35 -56.57
CA THR A 797 -14.85 28.09 -57.22
C THR A 797 -14.51 26.60 -57.27
N ASN A 798 -14.86 25.81 -56.24
CA ASN A 798 -14.70 24.36 -56.27
C ASN A 798 -15.64 23.68 -57.29
N GLU A 799 -16.87 24.18 -57.46
CA GLU A 799 -17.81 23.76 -58.51
C GLU A 799 -17.28 24.11 -59.91
N LYS A 800 -16.68 25.30 -60.09
CA LYS A 800 -15.99 25.70 -61.33
C LYS A 800 -14.79 24.79 -61.63
N LEU A 801 -13.99 24.42 -60.63
CA LEU A 801 -12.89 23.46 -60.78
C LEU A 801 -13.40 22.04 -61.10
N THR A 802 -14.48 21.59 -60.46
CA THR A 802 -15.09 20.27 -60.70
C THR A 802 -15.67 20.17 -62.13
N THR A 803 -16.29 21.24 -62.62
CA THR A 803 -16.78 21.29 -64.02
C THR A 803 -15.65 21.38 -65.03
N GLN A 804 -14.56 22.11 -64.74
CA GLN A 804 -13.35 22.11 -65.56
C GLN A 804 -12.66 20.74 -65.60
N LEU A 805 -12.57 20.04 -64.47
CA LEU A 805 -12.05 18.66 -64.40
C LEU A 805 -12.88 17.72 -65.27
N ARG A 806 -14.22 17.74 -65.14
CA ARG A 806 -15.12 16.92 -65.98
C ARG A 806 -14.96 17.21 -67.47
N LEU A 807 -14.72 18.47 -67.85
CA LEU A 807 -14.45 18.85 -69.24
C LEU A 807 -13.05 18.39 -69.71
N ALA A 808 -12.05 18.38 -68.84
CA ALA A 808 -10.73 17.84 -69.13
C ALA A 808 -10.78 16.32 -69.31
N ASP A 809 -11.51 15.59 -68.46
CA ASP A 809 -11.75 14.16 -68.60
C ASP A 809 -12.51 13.83 -69.88
N GLN A 810 -13.57 14.59 -70.21
CA GLN A 810 -14.30 14.41 -71.47
C GLN A 810 -13.39 14.63 -72.69
N ARG A 811 -12.52 15.65 -72.66
CA ARG A 811 -11.50 15.88 -73.70
C ARG A 811 -10.47 14.76 -73.77
N LEU A 812 -10.04 14.21 -72.62
CA LEU A 812 -9.13 13.07 -72.57
C LEU A 812 -9.76 11.81 -73.15
N GLN A 813 -11.04 11.55 -72.89
CA GLN A 813 -11.76 10.41 -73.49
C GLN A 813 -11.98 10.61 -75.00
N SER A 814 -12.35 11.81 -75.47
CA SER A 814 -12.41 12.07 -76.91
C SER A 814 -11.04 11.91 -77.58
N SER A 815 -9.96 12.37 -76.93
CA SER A 815 -8.58 12.18 -77.40
C SER A 815 -8.19 10.70 -77.46
N LYS A 816 -8.54 9.89 -76.45
CA LYS A 816 -8.34 8.43 -76.48
C LYS A 816 -9.06 7.76 -77.64
N LEU A 817 -10.33 8.11 -77.89
CA LEU A 817 -11.09 7.61 -79.04
C LEU A 817 -10.48 8.05 -80.38
N THR A 818 -10.04 9.31 -80.50
CA THR A 818 -9.33 9.80 -81.69
C THR A 818 -8.01 9.05 -81.91
N ILE A 819 -7.22 8.82 -80.85
CA ILE A 819 -5.98 8.04 -80.91
C ILE A 819 -6.30 6.60 -81.34
N GLN A 820 -7.32 5.96 -80.77
CA GLN A 820 -7.73 4.60 -81.15
C GLN A 820 -8.12 4.51 -82.63
N VAL A 821 -8.90 5.47 -83.14
CA VAL A 821 -9.24 5.55 -84.57
C VAL A 821 -8.00 5.78 -85.44
N LEU A 822 -7.07 6.64 -85.01
CA LEU A 822 -5.79 6.86 -85.71
C LEU A 822 -4.92 5.60 -85.71
N THR A 823 -4.86 4.83 -84.61
CA THR A 823 -4.16 3.54 -84.54
C THR A 823 -4.80 2.50 -85.45
N SER A 824 -6.13 2.39 -85.48
CA SER A 824 -6.84 1.50 -86.42
C SER A 824 -6.63 1.91 -87.89
N ASN A 825 -6.56 3.21 -88.19
CA ASN A 825 -6.27 3.68 -89.54
C ASN A 825 -4.80 3.48 -89.91
N LEU A 826 -3.86 3.65 -88.99
CA LEU A 826 -2.43 3.35 -89.21
C LEU A 826 -2.23 1.85 -89.48
N ALA A 827 -2.93 0.97 -88.75
CA ALA A 827 -2.93 -0.46 -89.03
C ALA A 827 -3.46 -0.79 -90.44
N LYS A 828 -4.55 -0.14 -90.89
CA LYS A 828 -5.06 -0.27 -92.26
C LYS A 828 -4.04 0.21 -93.30
N TRP A 829 -3.45 1.39 -93.13
CA TRP A 829 -2.41 1.90 -94.02
C TRP A 829 -1.17 0.99 -94.07
N GLN A 830 -0.84 0.32 -92.96
CA GLN A 830 0.27 -0.63 -92.92
C GLN A 830 -0.09 -1.94 -93.65
N GLN A 831 -1.33 -2.41 -93.53
CA GLN A 831 -1.83 -3.56 -94.30
C GLN A 831 -1.95 -3.26 -95.80
N GLU A 832 -2.44 -2.07 -96.19
CA GLU A 832 -2.44 -1.60 -97.59
C GLU A 832 -1.02 -1.43 -98.14
N LYS A 833 -0.07 -0.95 -97.31
CA LYS A 833 1.35 -0.89 -97.69
C LYS A 833 1.94 -2.28 -97.93
N GLU A 834 1.64 -3.27 -97.09
CA GLU A 834 2.11 -4.64 -97.26
C GLU A 834 1.49 -5.30 -98.51
N ASP A 835 0.20 -5.08 -98.77
CA ASP A 835 -0.51 -5.55 -99.97
C ASP A 835 0.01 -4.87 -101.26
N LEU A 836 0.29 -3.56 -101.23
CA LEU A 836 0.97 -2.85 -102.32
C LEU A 836 2.43 -3.32 -102.51
N GLN A 837 3.14 -3.65 -101.43
CA GLN A 837 4.51 -4.17 -101.49
C GLN A 837 4.55 -5.62 -102.02
N GLY A 838 3.51 -6.41 -101.77
CA GLY A 838 3.27 -7.69 -102.45
C GLY A 838 3.01 -7.51 -103.95
N LYS A 839 2.16 -6.54 -104.32
CA LYS A 839 1.87 -6.21 -105.73
C LYS A 839 3.08 -5.63 -106.48
N LEU A 840 3.98 -4.92 -105.80
CA LEU A 840 5.26 -4.47 -106.38
C LEU A 840 6.20 -5.64 -106.68
N LYS A 841 6.36 -6.59 -105.74
CA LYS A 841 7.15 -7.82 -105.97
C LYS A 841 6.59 -8.69 -107.09
N LEU A 842 5.26 -8.68 -107.29
CA LEU A 842 4.61 -9.32 -108.45
C LEU A 842 4.78 -8.56 -109.77
N ARG A 843 5.26 -7.30 -109.75
CA ARG A 843 5.53 -6.48 -110.94
C ARG A 843 7.01 -6.44 -111.33
N GLU A 844 7.94 -6.56 -110.39
CA GLU A 844 9.40 -6.56 -110.68
C GLU A 844 9.90 -7.79 -111.46
N HIS A 845 9.07 -8.82 -111.65
CA HIS A 845 9.38 -10.01 -112.47
C HIS A 845 8.96 -9.91 -113.95
N LEU A 846 8.55 -8.73 -114.45
CA LEU A 846 8.18 -8.53 -115.86
C LEU A 846 8.98 -7.41 -116.53
N SER A 847 9.57 -7.77 -117.68
CA SER A 847 10.14 -6.88 -118.71
C SER A 847 11.44 -6.12 -118.41
N GLN A 848 12.56 -6.82 -118.65
CA GLN A 848 13.71 -6.23 -119.35
C GLN A 848 13.30 -5.72 -120.75
N THR A 849 13.98 -4.73 -121.34
CA THR A 849 14.36 -4.62 -122.78
C THR A 849 15.19 -3.35 -123.07
N ALA A 850 16.05 -3.41 -124.10
CA ALA A 850 16.96 -2.40 -124.66
C ALA A 850 16.33 -1.03 -125.06
N GLY A 851 17.08 0.03 -125.41
CA GLY A 851 18.53 0.27 -125.51
C GLY A 851 18.94 1.09 -126.77
N LYS A 852 20.25 1.37 -126.95
CA LYS A 852 20.95 2.01 -128.13
C LYS A 852 20.64 3.51 -128.38
N SER A 853 21.55 4.42 -128.78
CA SER A 853 22.66 4.42 -129.76
C SER A 853 23.70 5.53 -129.38
N GLU A 854 25.02 5.48 -129.66
CA GLU A 854 25.78 5.55 -130.95
C GLU A 854 25.75 6.95 -131.64
N VAL A 855 26.82 7.51 -132.26
CA VAL A 855 28.27 7.15 -132.38
C VAL A 855 29.12 8.40 -132.80
N THR A 856 30.45 8.27 -132.90
CA THR A 856 31.46 9.23 -133.48
C THR A 856 31.36 9.36 -135.03
N PRO A 857 32.25 10.01 -135.86
CA PRO A 857 33.55 10.70 -135.64
C PRO A 857 33.69 12.09 -136.37
N ALA A 858 34.88 12.44 -136.87
CA ALA A 858 35.27 13.72 -137.53
C ALA A 858 35.51 13.54 -139.07
N PRO A 859 36.08 14.48 -139.89
CA PRO A 859 36.49 15.89 -139.66
C PRO A 859 36.16 16.91 -140.82
N SER A 860 36.58 18.18 -140.64
CA SER A 860 37.07 19.17 -141.65
C SER A 860 36.24 20.43 -142.06
N LYS A 861 36.93 21.59 -142.06
CA LYS A 861 36.72 22.87 -142.81
C LYS A 861 35.37 23.64 -142.68
N ASN A 862 35.08 24.34 -141.56
CA ASN A 862 34.23 25.56 -141.60
C ASN A 862 34.40 26.58 -140.42
N ILE A 863 35.45 27.39 -140.46
CA ILE A 863 35.86 28.27 -139.33
C ILE A 863 34.84 29.39 -138.99
N ASP A 864 34.15 30.01 -139.96
CA ASP A 864 33.27 31.16 -139.67
C ASP A 864 31.88 30.75 -139.12
N LEU A 865 31.39 29.56 -139.49
CA LEU A 865 30.25 28.94 -138.82
C LEU A 865 30.62 28.47 -137.41
N GLU A 866 31.83 27.95 -137.21
CA GLU A 866 32.33 27.59 -135.88
C GLU A 866 32.35 28.78 -134.92
N MET A 867 32.81 29.97 -135.33
CA MET A 867 32.83 31.16 -134.45
C MET A 867 31.42 31.56 -133.99
N LYS A 868 30.42 31.59 -134.90
CA LYS A 868 29.02 31.90 -134.56
C LYS A 868 28.39 30.80 -133.69
N GLN A 869 28.71 29.53 -133.95
CA GLN A 869 28.25 28.41 -133.14
C GLN A 869 28.89 28.44 -131.73
N LEU A 870 30.16 28.81 -131.60
CA LEU A 870 30.85 29.03 -130.33
C LEU A 870 30.26 30.22 -129.56
N GLN A 871 29.92 31.32 -130.23
CA GLN A 871 29.26 32.47 -129.59
C GLN A 871 27.86 32.09 -129.05
N CYS A 872 27.10 31.27 -129.79
CA CYS A 872 25.83 30.73 -129.29
C CYS A 872 26.03 29.73 -128.14
N LYS A 873 27.03 28.84 -128.23
CA LYS A 873 27.41 27.92 -127.13
C LYS A 873 27.80 28.69 -125.87
N LEU A 874 28.54 29.79 -125.99
CA LEU A 874 28.94 30.68 -124.89
C LEU A 874 27.73 31.43 -124.29
N LYS A 875 26.79 31.90 -125.13
CA LYS A 875 25.54 32.51 -124.65
C LYS A 875 24.68 31.49 -123.89
N ASN A 876 24.60 30.26 -124.39
CA ASN A 876 23.85 29.18 -123.75
C ASN A 876 24.50 28.71 -122.44
N SER A 877 25.84 28.57 -122.39
CA SER A 877 26.54 28.24 -121.16
C SER A 877 26.45 29.36 -120.12
N ASN A 878 26.52 30.63 -120.53
CA ASN A 878 26.30 31.76 -119.62
C ASN A 878 24.85 31.81 -119.09
N ALA A 879 23.85 31.51 -119.92
CA ALA A 879 22.47 31.37 -119.47
C ALA A 879 22.32 30.23 -118.44
N GLU A 880 22.91 29.05 -118.71
CA GLU A 880 22.90 27.94 -117.76
C GLU A 880 23.68 28.24 -116.48
N ILE A 881 24.78 29.01 -116.54
CA ILE A 881 25.50 29.52 -115.36
C ILE A 881 24.61 30.46 -114.53
N THR A 882 23.85 31.37 -115.16
CA THR A 882 22.91 32.22 -114.40
C THR A 882 21.77 31.41 -113.76
N LYS A 883 21.28 30.37 -114.43
CA LYS A 883 20.30 29.42 -113.90
C LYS A 883 20.86 28.60 -112.73
N GLN A 884 22.08 28.06 -112.86
CA GLN A 884 22.77 27.36 -111.78
C GLN A 884 23.07 28.30 -110.60
N SER A 885 23.47 29.55 -110.85
CA SER A 885 23.66 30.57 -109.81
C SER A 885 22.36 30.88 -109.06
N ALA A 886 21.22 30.99 -109.75
CA ALA A 886 19.91 31.13 -109.12
C ALA A 886 19.53 29.89 -108.28
N THR A 887 19.76 28.67 -108.78
CA THR A 887 19.54 27.43 -108.03
C THR A 887 20.43 27.35 -106.79
N ILE A 888 21.72 27.67 -106.90
CA ILE A 888 22.67 27.72 -105.78
C ILE A 888 22.23 28.76 -104.74
N LYS A 889 21.73 29.93 -105.17
CA LYS A 889 21.18 30.93 -104.25
C LYS A 889 19.91 30.45 -103.54
N SER A 890 19.02 29.74 -104.25
CA SER A 890 17.82 29.13 -103.66
C SER A 890 18.19 28.06 -102.62
N LEU A 891 19.10 27.14 -102.97
CA LEU A 891 19.60 26.10 -102.07
C LEU A 891 20.34 26.69 -100.86
N LYS A 892 21.08 27.78 -101.04
CA LYS A 892 21.73 28.48 -99.92
C LYS A 892 20.71 29.11 -98.96
N ASN A 893 19.61 29.69 -99.47
CA ASN A 893 18.53 30.17 -98.63
C ASN A 893 17.85 29.02 -97.88
N GLU A 894 17.54 27.91 -98.56
CA GLU A 894 16.94 26.72 -97.93
C GLU A 894 17.85 26.13 -96.84
N VAL A 895 19.15 26.00 -97.09
CA VAL A 895 20.13 25.58 -96.07
C VAL A 895 20.12 26.55 -94.89
N GLN A 896 20.06 27.87 -95.12
CA GLN A 896 20.02 28.85 -94.03
C GLN A 896 18.76 28.72 -93.18
N GLU A 897 17.58 28.51 -93.79
CA GLU A 897 16.32 28.24 -93.09
C GLU A 897 16.38 26.93 -92.29
N LYS A 898 17.07 25.89 -92.81
CA LYS A 898 17.30 24.64 -92.08
C LYS A 898 18.24 24.82 -90.89
N GLU A 899 19.29 25.63 -91.02
CA GLU A 899 20.16 26.00 -89.90
C GLU A 899 19.41 26.79 -88.81
N ASP A 900 18.51 27.69 -89.17
CA ASP A 900 17.66 28.41 -88.21
C ASP A 900 16.67 27.46 -87.51
N GLN A 901 16.03 26.54 -88.26
CA GLN A 901 15.17 25.49 -87.70
C GLN A 901 15.95 24.57 -86.73
N VAL A 902 17.18 24.19 -87.06
CA VAL A 902 18.06 23.41 -86.16
C VAL A 902 18.44 24.23 -84.92
N ARG A 903 18.75 25.52 -85.05
CA ARG A 903 19.06 26.40 -83.90
C ARG A 903 17.86 26.56 -82.97
N GLU A 904 16.63 26.69 -83.49
CA GLU A 904 15.42 26.72 -82.65
C GLU A 904 15.19 25.38 -81.92
N LEU A 905 15.32 24.25 -82.64
CA LEU A 905 15.17 22.92 -82.04
C LEU A 905 16.23 22.65 -80.96
N GLN A 906 17.48 23.05 -81.16
CA GLN A 906 18.52 22.97 -80.14
C GLN A 906 18.17 23.82 -78.91
N ALA A 907 17.71 25.05 -79.11
CA ALA A 907 17.25 25.92 -78.02
C ALA A 907 15.98 25.40 -77.31
N LYS A 908 15.18 24.54 -77.96
CA LYS A 908 14.04 23.83 -77.37
C LYS A 908 14.48 22.62 -76.57
N ILE A 909 15.44 21.83 -77.08
CA ILE A 909 16.08 20.73 -76.37
C ILE A 909 16.68 21.24 -75.05
N SER A 910 17.51 22.28 -75.08
CA SER A 910 18.11 22.83 -73.84
C SER A 910 17.17 23.63 -72.93
N ARG A 911 15.89 23.76 -73.26
CA ARG A 911 14.82 24.09 -72.30
C ARG A 911 14.29 22.83 -71.61
N LEU A 912 14.01 21.78 -72.39
CA LEU A 912 13.52 20.49 -71.90
C LEU A 912 14.57 19.77 -71.04
N GLU A 913 15.86 19.84 -71.37
CA GLU A 913 16.95 19.28 -70.55
C GLU A 913 16.98 19.88 -69.13
N ARG A 914 16.76 21.20 -69.02
CA ARG A 914 16.70 21.89 -67.71
C ARG A 914 15.45 21.54 -66.92
N ASP A 915 14.30 21.42 -67.57
CA ASP A 915 13.06 20.95 -66.96
C ASP A 915 13.16 19.49 -66.49
N LEU A 916 13.72 18.59 -67.30
CA LEU A 916 14.03 17.21 -66.93
C LEU A 916 15.03 17.15 -65.77
N ASN A 917 16.05 18.01 -65.75
CA ASN A 917 17.00 18.05 -64.64
C ASN A 917 16.34 18.55 -63.35
N MET A 918 15.51 19.59 -63.41
CA MET A 918 14.71 20.08 -62.28
C MET A 918 13.80 18.98 -61.73
N LYS A 919 13.12 18.23 -62.63
CA LYS A 919 12.26 17.09 -62.28
C LYS A 919 13.03 15.93 -61.65
N ARG A 920 14.26 15.64 -62.11
CA ARG A 920 15.15 14.64 -61.47
C ARG A 920 15.50 15.05 -60.04
N HIS A 921 15.87 16.31 -59.80
CA HIS A 921 16.17 16.80 -58.45
C HIS A 921 14.93 16.68 -57.54
N LEU A 922 13.75 17.09 -58.02
CA LEU A 922 12.50 16.95 -57.27
C LEU A 922 12.13 15.48 -56.95
N ILE A 923 12.39 14.55 -57.88
CA ILE A 923 12.19 13.11 -57.66
C ILE A 923 13.17 12.58 -56.60
N GLU A 924 14.42 13.02 -56.60
CA GLU A 924 15.41 12.59 -55.60
C GLU A 924 15.17 13.20 -54.22
N ASP A 925 14.65 14.43 -54.16
CA ASP A 925 14.10 15.07 -52.95
C ASP A 925 12.96 14.24 -52.36
N PHE A 926 12.02 13.77 -53.20
CA PHE A 926 10.93 12.91 -52.77
C PHE A 926 11.40 11.52 -52.34
N ARG A 927 12.39 10.92 -53.02
CA ARG A 927 13.02 9.65 -52.59
C ARG A 927 13.71 9.79 -51.24
N SER A 928 14.45 10.87 -51.03
CA SER A 928 15.16 11.16 -49.78
C SER A 928 14.17 11.34 -48.62
N ARG A 929 13.07 12.07 -48.84
CA ARG A 929 11.97 12.20 -47.86
C ARG A 929 11.25 10.88 -47.60
N LEU A 930 11.01 10.07 -48.63
CA LEU A 930 10.41 8.74 -48.48
C LEU A 930 11.30 7.81 -47.65
N LYS A 931 12.61 7.78 -47.91
CA LYS A 931 13.57 6.99 -47.15
C LYS A 931 13.64 7.45 -45.69
N ALA A 932 13.74 8.76 -45.44
CA ALA A 932 13.70 9.30 -44.07
C ALA A 932 12.39 8.95 -43.35
N ASN A 933 11.25 8.98 -44.03
CA ASN A 933 9.96 8.55 -43.46
C ASN A 933 9.94 7.05 -43.15
N GLN A 934 10.50 6.18 -44.00
CA GLN A 934 10.62 4.74 -43.73
C GLN A 934 11.57 4.44 -42.56
N GLU A 935 12.63 5.23 -42.38
CA GLU A 935 13.54 5.12 -41.24
C GLU A 935 12.88 5.60 -39.94
N ASN A 936 12.12 6.70 -39.99
CA ASN A 936 11.28 7.16 -38.89
C ASN A 936 10.19 6.15 -38.53
N GLU A 937 9.54 5.51 -39.52
CA GLU A 937 8.52 4.49 -39.30
C GLU A 937 9.10 3.25 -38.59
N LYS A 938 10.29 2.79 -39.01
CA LYS A 938 11.03 1.72 -38.31
C LYS A 938 11.33 2.09 -36.87
N ALA A 939 11.88 3.28 -36.61
CA ALA A 939 12.16 3.75 -35.25
C ALA A 939 10.89 3.88 -34.39
N CYS A 940 9.76 4.25 -34.99
CA CYS A 940 8.44 4.25 -34.32
C CYS A 940 7.97 2.82 -34.01
N ASN A 941 8.13 1.87 -34.92
CA ASN A 941 7.75 0.47 -34.73
C ASN A 941 8.64 -0.22 -33.67
N GLU A 942 9.95 -0.01 -33.68
CA GLU A 942 10.87 -0.49 -32.63
C GLU A 942 10.50 0.09 -31.25
N SER A 943 10.12 1.37 -31.21
CA SER A 943 9.63 2.04 -30.00
C SER A 943 8.30 1.43 -29.53
N LEU A 944 7.35 1.20 -30.43
CA LEU A 944 6.05 0.57 -30.19
C LEU A 944 6.22 -0.85 -29.63
N GLU A 945 7.10 -1.67 -30.22
CA GLU A 945 7.42 -2.98 -29.69
C GLU A 945 8.06 -2.89 -28.30
N SER A 946 8.94 -1.93 -28.05
CA SER A 946 9.55 -1.74 -26.73
C SER A 946 8.49 -1.43 -25.67
N LEU A 947 7.44 -0.69 -26.04
CA LEU A 947 6.28 -0.41 -25.19
C LEU A 947 5.39 -1.65 -25.05
N GLN A 948 5.14 -2.40 -26.13
CA GLN A 948 4.37 -3.64 -26.09
C GLN A 948 5.04 -4.70 -25.20
N ARG A 949 6.38 -4.82 -25.24
CA ARG A 949 7.18 -5.67 -24.36
C ARG A 949 7.06 -5.23 -22.89
N LYS A 950 7.13 -3.93 -22.60
CA LYS A 950 6.89 -3.37 -21.25
C LYS A 950 5.45 -3.61 -20.75
N VAL A 951 4.45 -3.50 -21.62
CA VAL A 951 3.04 -3.77 -21.28
C VAL A 951 2.83 -5.26 -20.98
N LYS A 952 3.44 -6.17 -21.75
CA LYS A 952 3.43 -7.61 -21.45
C LYS A 952 4.06 -7.91 -20.08
N SER A 953 5.28 -7.44 -19.82
CA SER A 953 5.94 -7.66 -18.52
C SER A 953 5.16 -7.04 -17.35
N LEU A 954 4.55 -5.86 -17.52
CA LEU A 954 3.72 -5.24 -16.48
C LEU A 954 2.39 -5.99 -16.26
N SER A 955 1.83 -6.62 -17.30
CA SER A 955 0.65 -7.48 -17.18
C SER A 955 0.97 -8.79 -16.44
N GLU A 956 2.13 -9.39 -16.75
CA GLU A 956 2.66 -10.56 -16.03
C GLU A 956 2.92 -10.22 -14.55
N ASP A 957 3.62 -9.11 -14.28
CA ASP A 957 3.80 -8.54 -12.93
C ASP A 957 2.47 -8.32 -12.19
N CYS A 958 1.45 -7.82 -12.89
CA CYS A 958 0.11 -7.62 -12.31
C CYS A 958 -0.57 -8.95 -11.97
N SER A 959 -0.42 -9.97 -12.82
CA SER A 959 -0.94 -11.32 -12.54
C SER A 959 -0.21 -12.00 -11.36
N ASN A 960 1.11 -11.84 -11.27
CA ASN A 960 1.93 -12.34 -10.16
C ASN A 960 1.61 -11.61 -8.84
N LYS A 961 1.36 -10.30 -8.89
CA LYS A 961 0.88 -9.53 -7.71
C LYS A 961 -0.53 -9.97 -7.32
N LYS A 962 -1.41 -10.30 -8.27
CA LYS A 962 -2.75 -10.84 -7.97
C LYS A 962 -2.70 -12.19 -7.28
N THR A 963 -1.91 -13.16 -7.77
CA THR A 963 -1.76 -14.47 -7.12
C THR A 963 -1.10 -14.36 -5.74
N ALA A 964 -0.13 -13.46 -5.56
CA ALA A 964 0.44 -13.16 -4.24
C ALA A 964 -0.60 -12.55 -3.27
N ILE A 965 -1.44 -11.62 -3.74
CA ILE A 965 -2.55 -11.04 -2.97
C ILE A 965 -3.58 -12.12 -2.59
N ASP A 966 -3.95 -13.01 -3.50
CA ASP A 966 -4.92 -14.06 -3.23
C ASP A 966 -4.36 -15.14 -2.28
N SER A 967 -3.06 -15.45 -2.34
CA SER A 967 -2.32 -16.23 -1.32
C SER A 967 -2.32 -15.56 0.05
N LEU A 968 -2.18 -14.22 0.11
CA LEU A 968 -2.26 -13.46 1.35
C LEU A 968 -3.68 -13.45 1.92
N LYS A 969 -4.73 -13.31 1.09
CA LYS A 969 -6.13 -13.46 1.51
C LYS A 969 -6.40 -14.86 2.07
N GLN A 970 -5.88 -15.92 1.43
CA GLN A 970 -6.04 -17.28 1.92
C GLN A 970 -5.40 -17.46 3.31
N ARG A 971 -4.18 -16.94 3.52
CA ARG A 971 -3.52 -16.95 4.83
C ARG A 971 -4.25 -16.10 5.87
N LEU A 972 -4.76 -14.93 5.49
CA LEU A 972 -5.58 -14.09 6.37
C LEU A 972 -6.88 -14.80 6.78
N ASN A 973 -7.54 -15.53 5.87
CA ASN A 973 -8.72 -16.32 6.17
C ASN A 973 -8.43 -17.50 7.11
N VAL A 974 -7.25 -18.13 7.01
CA VAL A 974 -6.79 -19.16 7.95
C VAL A 974 -6.54 -18.54 9.33
N ALA A 975 -5.73 -17.48 9.41
CA ALA A 975 -5.45 -16.77 10.67
C ALA A 975 -6.72 -16.20 11.34
N THR A 976 -7.73 -15.80 10.56
CA THR A 976 -9.04 -15.35 11.08
C THR A 976 -9.83 -16.51 11.69
N LYS A 977 -9.79 -17.70 11.08
CA LYS A 977 -10.40 -18.91 11.66
C LYS A 977 -9.68 -19.34 12.93
N GLU A 978 -8.35 -19.38 12.91
CA GLU A 978 -7.51 -19.68 14.08
C GLU A 978 -7.80 -18.71 15.23
N LYS A 979 -7.81 -17.39 14.95
CA LYS A 979 -8.23 -16.37 15.92
C LYS A 979 -9.62 -16.68 16.49
N SER A 980 -10.63 -16.92 15.65
CA SER A 980 -11.99 -17.22 16.12
C SER A 980 -12.08 -18.51 16.95
N HIS A 981 -11.21 -19.49 16.70
CA HIS A 981 -11.10 -20.70 17.50
C HIS A 981 -10.47 -20.42 18.87
N TYR A 982 -9.40 -19.63 18.93
CA TYR A 982 -8.80 -19.18 20.20
C TYR A 982 -9.76 -18.29 21.01
N GLU A 983 -10.54 -17.43 20.37
CA GLU A 983 -11.60 -16.64 21.03
C GLU A 983 -12.68 -17.56 21.62
N GLN A 984 -13.14 -18.58 20.89
CA GLN A 984 -14.08 -19.59 21.43
C GLN A 984 -13.49 -20.39 22.60
N MET A 985 -12.20 -20.77 22.55
CA MET A 985 -11.53 -21.47 23.64
C MET A 985 -11.34 -20.56 24.87
N TYR A 986 -11.03 -19.29 24.66
CA TYR A 986 -10.96 -18.28 25.73
C TYR A 986 -12.33 -18.08 26.41
N HIS A 987 -13.41 -17.95 25.64
CA HIS A 987 -14.77 -17.85 26.19
C HIS A 987 -15.14 -19.08 27.02
N LYS A 988 -14.88 -20.30 26.52
CA LYS A 988 -15.10 -21.54 27.31
C LYS A 988 -14.31 -21.55 28.62
N ALA A 989 -13.03 -21.20 28.58
CA ALA A 989 -12.18 -21.14 29.77
C ALA A 989 -12.67 -20.06 30.78
N LYS A 990 -13.19 -18.93 30.28
CA LYS A 990 -13.82 -17.88 31.11
C LYS A 990 -15.11 -18.37 31.76
N ASP A 991 -16.00 -19.03 31.00
CA ASP A 991 -17.24 -19.61 31.52
C ASP A 991 -16.97 -20.71 32.55
N GLU A 992 -15.90 -21.51 32.37
CA GLU A 992 -15.45 -22.51 33.34
C GLU A 992 -14.85 -21.88 34.59
N LEU A 993 -14.08 -20.80 34.46
CA LEU A 993 -13.54 -20.04 35.59
C LEU A 993 -14.66 -19.39 36.41
N GLU A 994 -15.66 -18.79 35.77
CA GLU A 994 -16.84 -18.21 36.46
C GLU A 994 -17.64 -19.29 37.20
N LYS A 995 -17.83 -20.47 36.61
CA LYS A 995 -18.43 -21.63 37.29
C LYS A 995 -17.58 -22.12 38.47
N LYS A 996 -16.25 -21.99 38.42
CA LYS A 996 -15.35 -22.33 39.54
C LYS A 996 -15.40 -21.28 40.64
N ILE A 997 -15.45 -19.99 40.30
CA ILE A 997 -15.62 -18.88 41.26
C ILE A 997 -16.97 -19.02 42.00
N LEU A 998 -18.06 -19.29 41.28
CA LEU A 998 -19.37 -19.53 41.92
C LEU A 998 -19.35 -20.75 42.86
N ARG A 999 -18.63 -21.81 42.51
CA ARG A 999 -18.46 -22.98 43.39
C ARG A 999 -17.59 -22.66 44.61
N LEU A 1000 -16.56 -21.83 44.48
CA LEU A 1000 -15.76 -21.37 45.61
C LEU A 1000 -16.60 -20.50 46.55
N SER A 1001 -17.33 -19.51 46.04
CA SER A 1001 -18.21 -18.66 46.87
C SER A 1001 -19.29 -19.47 47.60
N ASN A 1002 -19.86 -20.50 46.96
CA ASN A 1002 -20.79 -21.43 47.63
C ASN A 1002 -20.11 -22.31 48.70
N LEU A 1003 -18.81 -22.61 48.57
CA LEU A 1003 -18.04 -23.32 49.58
C LEU A 1003 -17.62 -22.38 50.72
N GLU A 1004 -17.26 -21.13 50.42
CA GLU A 1004 -16.96 -20.08 51.39
C GLU A 1004 -18.19 -19.78 52.27
N SER A 1005 -19.39 -19.65 51.67
CA SER A 1005 -20.65 -19.54 52.44
C SER A 1005 -20.82 -20.72 53.40
N LYS A 1006 -20.65 -21.96 52.91
CA LYS A 1006 -20.75 -23.16 53.75
C LYS A 1006 -19.69 -23.24 54.84
N VAL A 1007 -18.46 -22.79 54.57
CA VAL A 1007 -17.41 -22.70 55.59
C VAL A 1007 -17.83 -21.70 56.67
N ILE A 1008 -18.28 -20.49 56.30
CA ILE A 1008 -18.77 -19.46 57.23
C ILE A 1008 -19.99 -19.97 58.03
N GLU A 1009 -20.93 -20.68 57.40
CA GLU A 1009 -22.07 -21.33 58.06
C GLU A 1009 -21.61 -22.38 59.09
N THR A 1010 -20.61 -23.20 58.76
CA THR A 1010 -20.05 -24.20 59.70
C THR A 1010 -19.17 -23.59 60.79
N GLU A 1011 -18.42 -22.52 60.50
CA GLU A 1011 -17.68 -21.75 61.49
C GLU A 1011 -18.63 -21.07 62.48
N TYR A 1012 -19.71 -20.46 61.99
CA TYR A 1012 -20.76 -19.88 62.81
C TYR A 1012 -21.39 -20.94 63.74
N ALA A 1013 -21.85 -22.08 63.18
CA ALA A 1013 -22.39 -23.18 63.97
C ALA A 1013 -21.37 -23.77 64.97
N MET A 1014 -20.08 -23.81 64.62
CA MET A 1014 -19.01 -24.21 65.54
C MET A 1014 -18.85 -23.20 66.68
N THR A 1015 -18.92 -21.89 66.42
CA THR A 1015 -18.86 -20.87 67.49
C THR A 1015 -20.11 -20.85 68.37
N GLU A 1016 -21.30 -21.15 67.84
CA GLU A 1016 -22.50 -21.36 68.65
C GLU A 1016 -22.35 -22.60 69.56
N LEU A 1017 -21.81 -23.71 69.04
CA LEU A 1017 -21.50 -24.90 69.85
C LEU A 1017 -20.41 -24.64 70.90
N GLU A 1018 -19.34 -23.93 70.56
CA GLU A 1018 -18.25 -23.58 71.49
C GLU A 1018 -18.74 -22.63 72.59
N THR A 1019 -19.55 -21.64 72.25
CA THR A 1019 -20.14 -20.73 73.25
C THR A 1019 -21.19 -21.43 74.11
N ALA A 1020 -22.02 -22.31 73.56
CA ALA A 1020 -22.97 -23.12 74.33
C ALA A 1020 -22.25 -24.10 75.28
N ALA A 1021 -21.21 -24.79 74.82
CA ALA A 1021 -20.37 -25.66 75.66
C ALA A 1021 -19.66 -24.86 76.75
N SER A 1022 -19.11 -23.68 76.43
CA SER A 1022 -18.49 -22.77 77.39
C SER A 1022 -19.48 -22.28 78.45
N GLN A 1023 -20.73 -21.97 78.06
CA GLN A 1023 -21.79 -21.59 78.99
C GLN A 1023 -22.19 -22.75 79.91
N GLN A 1024 -22.30 -23.98 79.40
CA GLN A 1024 -22.58 -25.17 80.22
C GLN A 1024 -21.44 -25.46 81.19
N LEU A 1025 -20.18 -25.43 80.74
CA LEU A 1025 -19.00 -25.61 81.59
C LEU A 1025 -18.90 -24.52 82.66
N HIS A 1026 -19.17 -23.26 82.32
CA HIS A 1026 -19.22 -22.16 83.31
C HIS A 1026 -20.37 -22.35 84.31
N GLY A 1027 -21.54 -22.81 83.85
CA GLY A 1027 -22.68 -23.15 84.72
C GLY A 1027 -22.33 -24.27 85.72
N LEU A 1028 -21.72 -25.35 85.25
CA LEU A 1028 -21.26 -26.46 86.08
C LEU A 1028 -20.15 -26.04 87.04
N ALA A 1029 -19.17 -25.24 86.61
CA ALA A 1029 -18.11 -24.71 87.46
C ALA A 1029 -18.65 -23.76 88.54
N LYS A 1030 -19.69 -22.97 88.24
CA LYS A 1030 -20.39 -22.14 89.21
C LYS A 1030 -21.18 -22.97 90.22
N GLN A 1031 -21.88 -24.01 89.78
CA GLN A 1031 -22.62 -24.93 90.66
C GLN A 1031 -21.68 -25.72 91.57
N SER A 1032 -20.57 -26.25 91.04
CA SER A 1032 -19.58 -26.99 91.85
C SER A 1032 -18.83 -26.07 92.81
N GLY A 1033 -18.50 -24.84 92.41
CA GLY A 1033 -17.95 -23.80 93.29
C GLY A 1033 -18.90 -23.46 94.45
N GLN A 1034 -20.18 -23.23 94.16
CA GLN A 1034 -21.21 -22.99 95.19
C GLN A 1034 -21.40 -24.21 96.11
N ALA A 1035 -21.44 -25.43 95.56
CA ALA A 1035 -21.53 -26.65 96.36
C ALA A 1035 -20.32 -26.78 97.31
N LEU A 1036 -19.10 -26.60 96.81
CA LEU A 1036 -17.86 -26.65 97.58
C LEU A 1036 -17.83 -25.56 98.65
N GLU A 1037 -18.26 -24.33 98.34
CA GLU A 1037 -18.38 -23.24 99.32
C GLU A 1037 -19.37 -23.59 100.45
N THR A 1038 -20.51 -24.22 100.14
CA THR A 1038 -21.45 -24.67 101.20
C THR A 1038 -20.89 -25.82 102.04
N VAL A 1039 -20.09 -26.71 101.45
CA VAL A 1039 -19.38 -27.78 102.19
C VAL A 1039 -18.30 -27.18 103.09
N GLN A 1040 -17.51 -26.22 102.59
CA GLN A 1040 -16.48 -25.52 103.35
C GLN A 1040 -17.09 -24.74 104.53
N LYS A 1041 -18.22 -24.04 104.32
CA LYS A 1041 -18.96 -23.36 105.40
C LYS A 1041 -19.49 -24.35 106.44
N LYS A 1042 -19.99 -25.52 106.03
CA LYS A 1042 -20.41 -26.59 106.96
C LYS A 1042 -19.22 -27.19 107.72
N LEU A 1043 -18.06 -27.33 107.09
CA LEU A 1043 -16.85 -27.84 107.71
C LEU A 1043 -16.30 -26.86 108.77
N LEU A 1044 -16.27 -25.56 108.45
CA LEU A 1044 -15.91 -24.51 109.42
C LEU A 1044 -16.85 -24.54 110.63
N LEU A 1045 -18.17 -24.48 110.41
CA LEU A 1045 -19.18 -24.56 111.48
C LEU A 1045 -19.16 -25.88 112.29
N ALA A 1046 -18.55 -26.95 111.77
CA ALA A 1046 -18.30 -28.18 112.51
C ALA A 1046 -16.99 -28.10 113.32
N ASN A 1047 -15.95 -27.48 112.77
CA ASN A 1047 -14.68 -27.24 113.46
C ASN A 1047 -14.85 -26.25 114.62
N ASP A 1048 -15.58 -25.15 114.42
CA ASP A 1048 -15.93 -24.17 115.45
C ASP A 1048 -16.56 -24.85 116.68
N LYS A 1049 -17.52 -25.77 116.44
CA LYS A 1049 -18.16 -26.57 117.49
C LYS A 1049 -17.20 -27.56 118.17
N ILE A 1050 -16.24 -28.12 117.43
CA ILE A 1050 -15.21 -28.99 118.01
C ILE A 1050 -14.29 -28.15 118.92
N GLU A 1051 -13.97 -26.91 118.56
CA GLU A 1051 -13.24 -25.98 119.44
C GLU A 1051 -14.06 -25.54 120.67
N GLU A 1052 -15.37 -25.31 120.53
CA GLU A 1052 -16.28 -25.12 121.68
C GLU A 1052 -16.25 -26.32 122.63
N PHE A 1053 -16.37 -27.56 122.11
CA PHE A 1053 -16.28 -28.77 122.93
C PHE A 1053 -14.91 -28.96 123.59
N MET A 1054 -13.81 -28.74 122.86
CA MET A 1054 -12.46 -28.80 123.44
C MET A 1054 -12.27 -27.76 124.55
N THR A 1055 -12.84 -26.57 124.38
CA THR A 1055 -12.80 -25.49 125.39
C THR A 1055 -13.63 -25.84 126.62
N PHE A 1056 -14.84 -26.37 126.42
CA PHE A 1056 -15.69 -26.87 127.51
C PHE A 1056 -15.01 -27.97 128.33
N VAL A 1057 -14.40 -28.97 127.68
CA VAL A 1057 -13.66 -30.03 128.39
C VAL A 1057 -12.48 -29.44 129.16
N LYS A 1058 -11.67 -28.56 128.54
CA LYS A 1058 -10.55 -27.90 129.22
C LYS A 1058 -11.00 -27.09 130.45
N ALA A 1059 -12.18 -26.48 130.42
CA ALA A 1059 -12.77 -25.80 131.57
C ALA A 1059 -13.22 -26.79 132.66
N LEU A 1060 -13.99 -27.83 132.28
CA LEU A 1060 -14.47 -28.88 133.20
C LEU A 1060 -13.31 -29.60 133.92
N THR A 1061 -12.24 -29.91 133.19
CA THR A 1061 -11.03 -30.54 133.73
C THR A 1061 -10.32 -29.66 134.75
N ARG A 1062 -10.25 -28.34 134.53
CA ARG A 1062 -9.71 -27.38 135.50
C ARG A 1062 -10.58 -27.29 136.75
N GLU A 1063 -11.89 -27.23 136.59
CA GLU A 1063 -12.85 -27.16 137.71
C GLU A 1063 -12.80 -28.42 138.60
N ILE A 1064 -12.73 -29.60 138.00
CA ILE A 1064 -12.57 -30.87 138.73
C ILE A 1064 -11.25 -30.89 139.50
N HIS A 1065 -10.13 -30.48 138.88
CA HIS A 1065 -8.84 -30.41 139.57
C HIS A 1065 -8.84 -29.38 140.72
N HIS A 1066 -9.37 -28.18 140.49
CA HIS A 1066 -9.46 -27.14 141.52
C HIS A 1066 -10.30 -27.60 142.72
N SER A 1067 -11.46 -28.20 142.47
CA SER A 1067 -12.33 -28.70 143.53
C SER A 1067 -11.77 -29.94 144.26
N ILE A 1068 -10.94 -30.76 143.60
CA ILE A 1068 -10.17 -31.83 144.27
C ILE A 1068 -9.09 -31.23 145.18
N GLN A 1069 -8.33 -30.23 144.69
CA GLN A 1069 -7.31 -29.55 145.49
C GLN A 1069 -7.92 -28.84 146.71
N GLU A 1070 -9.06 -28.14 146.53
CA GLU A 1070 -9.81 -27.52 147.62
C GLU A 1070 -10.27 -28.55 148.67
N LEU A 1071 -10.73 -29.74 148.23
CA LEU A 1071 -11.07 -30.84 149.13
C LEU A 1071 -9.85 -31.45 149.84
N ARG A 1072 -8.70 -31.63 149.16
CA ARG A 1072 -7.46 -32.08 149.82
C ARG A 1072 -6.99 -31.09 150.88
N ILE A 1073 -7.10 -29.78 150.64
CA ILE A 1073 -6.80 -28.73 151.62
C ILE A 1073 -7.76 -28.82 152.82
N LYS A 1074 -9.07 -28.98 152.58
CA LYS A 1074 -10.08 -29.16 153.64
C LYS A 1074 -9.87 -30.44 154.46
N VAL A 1075 -9.45 -31.54 153.83
CA VAL A 1075 -9.07 -32.79 154.51
C VAL A 1075 -7.86 -32.57 155.42
N LYS A 1076 -6.79 -31.91 154.93
CA LYS A 1076 -5.59 -31.60 155.74
C LYS A 1076 -5.91 -30.68 156.92
N GLN A 1077 -6.72 -29.65 156.71
CA GLN A 1077 -7.22 -28.80 157.81
C GLN A 1077 -8.05 -29.59 158.84
N ALA A 1078 -8.82 -30.59 158.41
CA ALA A 1078 -9.56 -31.47 159.32
C ALA A 1078 -8.66 -32.45 160.09
N LYS A 1079 -7.58 -32.96 159.47
CA LYS A 1079 -6.57 -33.81 160.14
C LYS A 1079 -5.77 -33.03 161.19
N LYS A 1080 -5.20 -31.87 160.83
CA LYS A 1080 -4.56 -30.97 161.81
C LYS A 1080 -5.51 -30.59 162.96
N MET A 1081 -6.82 -30.44 162.71
CA MET A 1081 -7.84 -30.25 163.78
C MET A 1081 -8.11 -31.50 164.65
N GLU A 1082 -7.84 -32.71 164.20
CA GLU A 1082 -7.97 -33.94 164.97
C GLU A 1082 -6.71 -34.20 165.81
N GLU A 1083 -5.52 -34.01 165.22
CA GLU A 1083 -4.22 -34.08 165.89
C GLU A 1083 -4.11 -33.03 167.01
N ALA A 1084 -4.52 -31.78 166.75
CA ALA A 1084 -4.59 -30.72 167.76
C ALA A 1084 -5.65 -30.96 168.87
N ARG A 1085 -6.45 -32.04 168.78
CA ARG A 1085 -7.29 -32.55 169.88
C ARG A 1085 -6.67 -33.76 170.56
N ALA A 1086 -5.98 -34.64 169.83
CA ALA A 1086 -5.27 -35.80 170.38
C ALA A 1086 -4.24 -35.40 171.45
N CYS A 1087 -3.49 -34.31 171.22
CA CYS A 1087 -2.52 -33.80 172.20
C CYS A 1087 -3.13 -33.17 173.47
N LYS A 1088 -4.45 -32.88 173.51
CA LYS A 1088 -5.09 -32.15 174.64
C LYS A 1088 -5.44 -33.03 175.85
N LYS A 1089 -4.60 -34.02 176.16
CA LYS A 1089 -4.76 -34.92 177.32
C LYS A 1089 -3.61 -34.95 178.31
N GLY A 1090 -2.61 -34.08 178.16
CA GLY A 1090 -1.56 -33.93 179.16
C GLY A 1090 -0.55 -32.82 178.86
N LEU A 1091 -0.93 -31.56 179.15
CA LEU A 1091 -0.06 -30.44 179.56
C LEU A 1091 -0.98 -29.26 179.97
N SER A 1092 -0.83 -28.71 181.19
CA SER A 1092 -1.62 -27.55 181.65
C SER A 1092 -1.11 -26.26 180.98
N GLN A 1093 -2.00 -25.33 180.66
CA GLN A 1093 -1.65 -24.03 180.06
C GLN A 1093 -0.63 -23.23 180.92
N GLU A 1094 -0.65 -23.45 182.24
CA GLU A 1094 0.32 -22.90 183.19
C GLU A 1094 1.76 -23.37 182.92
N SER A 1095 1.93 -24.61 182.46
CA SER A 1095 3.26 -25.17 182.18
C SER A 1095 3.87 -24.62 180.88
N VAL A 1096 3.03 -24.29 179.89
CA VAL A 1096 3.47 -23.64 178.65
C VAL A 1096 3.86 -22.18 178.92
N GLN A 1097 3.08 -21.46 179.73
CA GLN A 1097 3.43 -20.09 180.16
C GLN A 1097 4.70 -20.06 181.03
N LEU A 1098 4.90 -21.06 181.90
CA LEU A 1098 6.13 -21.19 182.68
C LEU A 1098 7.34 -21.50 181.79
N ALA A 1099 7.21 -22.38 180.80
CA ALA A 1099 8.27 -22.69 179.84
C ALA A 1099 8.64 -21.45 178.99
N ALA A 1100 7.65 -20.74 178.45
CA ALA A 1100 7.85 -19.49 177.70
C ALA A 1100 8.55 -18.42 178.57
N SER A 1101 8.19 -18.31 179.85
CA SER A 1101 8.82 -17.37 180.80
C SER A 1101 10.25 -17.75 181.21
N ILE A 1102 10.57 -19.06 181.27
CA ILE A 1102 11.92 -19.56 181.57
C ILE A 1102 12.85 -19.44 180.36
N LEU A 1103 12.33 -19.69 179.15
CA LEU A 1103 13.07 -19.63 177.89
C LEU A 1103 13.07 -18.23 177.24
N ASN A 1104 12.27 -17.30 177.77
CA ASN A 1104 12.16 -15.90 177.37
C ASN A 1104 11.84 -15.70 175.87
N VAL A 1105 10.90 -16.51 175.37
CA VAL A 1105 10.33 -16.49 174.01
C VAL A 1105 8.80 -16.37 174.10
N SER A 1106 8.12 -15.87 173.06
CA SER A 1106 6.65 -15.73 173.13
C SER A 1106 5.96 -17.10 173.06
N THR A 1107 4.72 -17.18 173.56
CA THR A 1107 3.95 -18.44 173.49
C THR A 1107 3.68 -18.87 172.05
N THR A 1108 3.55 -17.92 171.12
CA THR A 1108 3.42 -18.20 169.68
C THR A 1108 4.71 -18.74 169.07
N ASP A 1109 5.89 -18.19 169.41
CA ASP A 1109 7.17 -18.72 168.90
C ASP A 1109 7.42 -20.14 169.46
N LEU A 1110 6.99 -20.41 170.70
CA LEU A 1110 7.09 -21.72 171.31
C LEU A 1110 6.11 -22.73 170.69
N GLU A 1111 4.91 -22.31 170.26
CA GLU A 1111 3.99 -23.16 169.50
C GLU A 1111 4.48 -23.39 168.06
N GLU A 1112 5.05 -22.40 167.36
CA GLU A 1112 5.61 -22.55 166.00
C GLU A 1112 6.87 -23.45 165.98
N ILE A 1113 7.66 -23.47 167.07
CA ILE A 1113 8.78 -24.42 167.24
C ILE A 1113 8.30 -25.84 167.62
N LEU A 1114 7.05 -25.98 168.09
CA LEU A 1114 6.42 -27.26 168.41
C LEU A 1114 5.51 -27.81 167.29
N GLU A 1115 5.10 -26.99 166.32
CA GLU A 1115 4.53 -27.45 165.04
C GLU A 1115 5.63 -28.05 164.15
N VAL A 1116 6.08 -29.26 164.51
CA VAL A 1116 6.79 -30.13 163.56
C VAL A 1116 5.80 -30.52 162.47
N GLU A 1117 5.94 -29.93 161.28
CA GLU A 1117 5.26 -30.45 160.09
C GLU A 1117 5.73 -31.89 159.83
N ASP A 1118 4.79 -32.82 159.75
CA ASP A 1118 5.12 -34.23 159.49
C ASP A 1118 5.61 -34.38 158.04
N ASP A 1119 6.90 -34.71 157.88
CA ASP A 1119 7.56 -34.90 156.59
C ASP A 1119 6.80 -35.93 155.71
N GLU A 1120 6.07 -36.89 156.31
CA GLU A 1120 5.24 -37.83 155.56
C GLU A 1120 4.00 -37.15 154.93
N GLU A 1121 3.31 -36.23 155.60
CA GLU A 1121 2.20 -35.44 155.01
C GLU A 1121 2.71 -34.52 153.89
N ALA A 1122 3.89 -33.91 154.08
CA ALA A 1122 4.51 -33.05 153.07
C ALA A 1122 4.93 -33.84 151.81
N ALA A 1123 5.50 -35.04 151.98
CA ALA A 1123 5.83 -35.95 150.89
C ALA A 1123 4.57 -36.46 150.16
N GLN A 1124 3.53 -36.86 150.91
CA GLN A 1124 2.24 -37.30 150.39
C GLN A 1124 1.60 -36.19 149.52
N ALA A 1125 1.58 -34.95 150.02
CA ALA A 1125 1.06 -33.78 149.29
C ALA A 1125 1.76 -33.55 147.94
N LYS A 1126 3.07 -33.76 147.90
CA LYS A 1126 3.89 -33.60 146.69
C LYS A 1126 3.54 -34.66 145.64
N MET A 1127 3.44 -35.92 146.06
CA MET A 1127 3.03 -37.05 145.22
C MET A 1127 1.61 -36.90 144.66
N GLU A 1128 0.67 -36.33 145.44
CA GLU A 1128 -0.68 -35.99 144.98
C GLU A 1128 -0.67 -34.90 143.90
N SER A 1129 0.16 -33.87 144.06
CA SER A 1129 0.32 -32.79 143.08
C SER A 1129 0.91 -33.28 141.75
N GLU A 1130 1.74 -34.32 141.78
CA GLU A 1130 2.40 -34.90 140.62
C GLU A 1130 1.41 -35.74 139.78
N LYS A 1131 0.64 -36.62 140.44
CA LYS A 1131 -0.45 -37.40 139.82
C LYS A 1131 -1.54 -36.51 139.21
N ASP A 1132 -1.76 -35.32 139.74
CA ASP A 1132 -2.68 -34.33 139.15
C ASP A 1132 -2.09 -33.72 137.86
N LYS A 1133 -0.80 -33.40 137.82
CA LYS A 1133 -0.13 -32.91 136.58
C LYS A 1133 -0.14 -33.98 135.49
N GLU A 1134 0.13 -35.24 135.84
CA GLU A 1134 0.04 -36.39 134.93
C GLU A 1134 -1.38 -36.54 134.35
N TRP A 1135 -2.41 -36.40 135.18
CA TRP A 1135 -3.80 -36.43 134.73
C TRP A 1135 -4.15 -35.27 133.80
N LEU A 1136 -3.77 -34.03 134.14
CA LEU A 1136 -3.96 -32.87 133.26
C LEU A 1136 -3.27 -33.08 131.90
N LEU A 1137 -2.05 -33.62 131.89
CA LEU A 1137 -1.31 -33.94 130.68
C LEU A 1137 -1.96 -35.10 129.89
N CYS A 1138 -2.57 -36.07 130.56
CA CYS A 1138 -3.34 -37.15 129.93
C CYS A 1138 -4.59 -36.60 129.22
N ILE A 1139 -5.37 -35.74 129.88
CA ILE A 1139 -6.54 -35.08 129.28
C ILE A 1139 -6.13 -34.19 128.09
N GLN A 1140 -5.04 -33.42 128.22
CA GLN A 1140 -4.50 -32.60 127.13
C GLN A 1140 -4.18 -33.48 125.90
N LYS A 1141 -3.46 -34.59 126.09
CA LYS A 1141 -3.12 -35.55 125.02
C LYS A 1141 -4.34 -36.24 124.43
N LEU A 1142 -5.37 -36.53 125.23
CA LEU A 1142 -6.63 -37.11 124.74
C LEU A 1142 -7.44 -36.12 123.88
N LEU A 1143 -7.35 -34.81 124.15
CA LEU A 1143 -7.96 -33.77 123.31
C LEU A 1143 -7.15 -33.46 122.04
N GLU A 1144 -5.85 -33.75 122.04
CA GLU A 1144 -4.97 -33.61 120.88
C GLU A 1144 -4.93 -34.88 120.00
N ALA A 1145 -5.45 -36.01 120.51
CA ALA A 1145 -5.54 -37.28 119.78
C ALA A 1145 -6.77 -37.35 118.87
N GLN A 1146 -6.60 -37.90 117.67
CA GLN A 1146 -7.72 -38.25 116.80
C GLN A 1146 -8.49 -39.46 117.35
N PHE A 1147 -9.76 -39.58 116.92
CA PHE A 1147 -10.78 -40.47 117.50
C PHE A 1147 -10.36 -41.94 117.70
N PRO A 1148 -10.92 -42.64 118.73
CA PRO A 1148 -12.03 -42.22 119.59
C PRO A 1148 -11.59 -41.79 121.00
N PHE A 1149 -11.43 -40.49 121.24
CA PHE A 1149 -11.01 -39.99 122.56
C PHE A 1149 -12.14 -39.98 123.62
N ALA A 1150 -13.42 -39.96 123.19
CA ALA A 1150 -14.55 -39.65 124.09
C ALA A 1150 -14.75 -40.66 125.24
N SER A 1151 -14.51 -41.96 125.01
CA SER A 1151 -14.57 -42.99 126.05
C SER A 1151 -13.43 -42.82 127.07
N TYR A 1152 -12.19 -42.77 126.59
CA TYR A 1152 -11.00 -42.60 127.45
C TYR A 1152 -11.03 -41.28 128.23
N LEU A 1153 -11.57 -40.21 127.64
CA LEU A 1153 -11.81 -38.93 128.30
C LEU A 1153 -12.85 -39.06 129.44
N LEU A 1154 -13.96 -39.77 129.19
CA LEU A 1154 -14.98 -40.03 130.20
C LEU A 1154 -14.41 -40.88 131.34
N ASP A 1155 -13.68 -41.95 131.04
CA ASP A 1155 -13.04 -42.81 132.05
C ASP A 1155 -12.01 -42.03 132.89
N ALA A 1156 -11.17 -41.20 132.26
CA ALA A 1156 -10.21 -40.35 132.96
C ALA A 1156 -10.88 -39.30 133.86
N ILE A 1157 -12.02 -38.75 133.44
CA ILE A 1157 -12.83 -37.82 134.26
C ILE A 1157 -13.52 -38.56 135.41
N LEU A 1158 -14.11 -39.73 135.17
CA LEU A 1158 -14.75 -40.57 136.18
C LEU A 1158 -13.74 -41.05 137.24
N ALA A 1159 -12.50 -41.35 136.87
CA ALA A 1159 -11.44 -41.69 137.82
C ALA A 1159 -11.20 -40.55 138.83
N LYS A 1160 -11.08 -39.30 138.36
CA LYS A 1160 -10.93 -38.13 139.24
C LYS A 1160 -12.20 -37.76 140.01
N LEU A 1161 -13.39 -37.96 139.45
CA LEU A 1161 -14.64 -37.77 140.20
C LEU A 1161 -14.79 -38.81 141.32
N ASN A 1162 -14.31 -40.04 141.13
CA ASN A 1162 -14.24 -41.04 142.21
C ASN A 1162 -13.18 -40.69 143.27
N GLU A 1163 -12.04 -40.09 142.88
CA GLU A 1163 -11.08 -39.53 143.85
C GLU A 1163 -11.70 -38.37 144.65
N LYS A 1164 -12.37 -37.43 143.98
CA LYS A 1164 -13.13 -36.33 144.61
C LYS A 1164 -14.17 -36.88 145.60
N LYS A 1165 -14.89 -37.94 145.24
CA LYS A 1165 -15.87 -38.60 146.11
C LYS A 1165 -15.20 -39.18 147.35
N LYS A 1166 -14.11 -39.94 147.22
CA LYS A 1166 -13.37 -40.51 148.36
C LYS A 1166 -12.87 -39.43 149.32
N LEU A 1167 -12.29 -38.34 148.80
CA LEU A 1167 -11.85 -37.19 149.61
C LEU A 1167 -13.03 -36.49 150.32
N GLY A 1168 -14.20 -36.41 149.67
CA GLY A 1168 -15.42 -35.91 150.30
C GLY A 1168 -15.98 -36.84 151.39
N GLU A 1169 -15.87 -38.16 151.21
CA GLU A 1169 -16.22 -39.17 152.21
C GLU A 1169 -15.24 -39.15 153.39
N GLU A 1170 -13.93 -39.00 153.14
CA GLU A 1170 -12.88 -38.82 154.16
C GLU A 1170 -13.09 -37.52 154.96
N TYR A 1171 -13.30 -36.38 154.29
CA TYR A 1171 -13.63 -35.12 154.96
C TYR A 1171 -14.91 -35.23 155.81
N SER A 1172 -15.94 -35.91 155.28
CA SER A 1172 -17.19 -36.14 156.01
C SER A 1172 -17.03 -37.09 157.20
N PHE A 1173 -16.07 -38.02 157.14
CA PHE A 1173 -15.73 -38.91 158.24
C PHE A 1173 -14.97 -38.16 159.33
N LEU A 1174 -13.93 -37.40 158.96
CA LEU A 1174 -13.17 -36.53 159.87
C LEU A 1174 -14.08 -35.49 160.55
N MET A 1175 -14.99 -34.85 159.81
CA MET A 1175 -15.96 -33.90 160.39
C MET A 1175 -17.04 -34.56 161.26
N LYS A 1176 -17.41 -35.83 161.01
CA LYS A 1176 -18.26 -36.57 161.96
C LYS A 1176 -17.50 -36.92 163.24
N ARG A 1177 -16.23 -37.30 163.12
CA ARG A 1177 -15.32 -37.57 164.25
C ARG A 1177 -14.94 -36.31 165.03
N SER A 1178 -15.10 -35.13 164.45
CA SER A 1178 -14.92 -33.84 165.12
C SER A 1178 -16.17 -33.31 165.85
N LEU A 1179 -17.31 -34.01 165.69
CA LEU A 1179 -18.62 -33.73 166.30
C LEU A 1179 -19.03 -34.73 167.40
N THR A 1180 -18.13 -35.64 167.77
CA THR A 1180 -18.27 -36.65 168.86
C THR A 1180 -17.06 -36.66 169.76
#